data_AF-U4LTH9-F1
#
_entry.id   AF-U4LTH9-F1
#
_cell.length_a   1.000
_cell.length_b   1.000
_cell.length_c   1.000
_cell.angle_alpha   90.00
_cell.angle_beta   90.00
_cell.angle_gamma   90.00
#
_symmetry.space_group_name_H-M   'P 1'
#
loop_
_entity.id
_entity.type
_entity.pdbx_description
1 polymer ?
#
loop_
_entity_poly.entity_id
_entity_poly.type
_entity_poly.pdbx_seq_one_letter_code
_entity_poly.pdbx_strand_id
1 'polypeptide(L)'
;MPELLFSPVLDPPLGTTTQIDASSGVSFTAVLNITIDPTIAGDITTADAISPEHRFTILLWYSYDGTNSWNPAPFTEITGEEKASKLLCVPKKNRNILRRDLFTIADFPIASPTSSGSIPQLRFCLKYRFHDGPWLWAGSRIGQRDGRVVFFRPQAALPTYSTIFSELSTWAVNSVSCETDVHVWHIQGNRAAKTHSLGKIKGLERWMAIVKIALPWMGPLHGGKNWDCDKDAMIFLGLREDGRVILVLPVPQTAGSTPYLISRDGEMVVSRSEGGDSIDVVLAIGNESQAVLDEGIKLYKDLVRKGGNTLPTIDKAVDLGVARVYKERDDWERGVGYCTWNSLGASLSHQKIMDVLESLVKNDIKVTNVIIDDNWQTLDNARYTSSGTMSRFEANNNFPSGLSGLASEIRQKYPHIKHIAVWHALLGYWDGITPDSELAQEYKTIECPWKDNVTGEIRNLTFIHPEDVERFFDDFYSFLSQSGIDSVKVDVQSRIDELQNASDKNALLMPYQNALFKAANKYFDTRIIYCMSHIPIILSMLSTVDAPNIVLRSSDDFYPSVPATHTNHIFSNAHNTHLFSRLPVVQDWDMFSTGLSPKYSSLHAAARVLSGGPKFITDTPGAHNADIVKMMLEMGLEKPAVNIYPFRGKDEGRLLVMQGLRRDAKGLGTIVCGVFNLGDKSVGEIIAVPVQCMGQKVSSYRSGQMGTVGEGGMIYVELEEAGWDLLVMETEGS
;
A
#
# COMPACT_ATOMS: atom_id res chain seq x y z
N MET A 1 -18.99 36.00 25.96
CA MET A 1 -18.02 35.92 24.85
C MET A 1 -18.11 34.52 24.27
N PRO A 2 -18.08 34.36 22.95
CA PRO A 2 -18.03 33.03 22.35
C PRO A 2 -16.82 32.26 22.88
N GLU A 3 -16.97 30.96 23.09
CA GLU A 3 -15.88 30.12 23.57
C GLU A 3 -14.81 30.00 22.47
N LEU A 4 -13.61 30.54 22.73
CA LEU A 4 -12.48 30.41 21.83
C LEU A 4 -11.91 28.99 21.94
N LEU A 5 -11.76 28.34 20.79
CA LEU A 5 -11.16 27.02 20.67
C LEU A 5 -9.74 27.15 20.15
N PHE A 6 -8.81 26.42 20.78
CA PHE A 6 -7.41 26.41 20.40
C PHE A 6 -7.02 25.04 19.85
N SER A 7 -6.46 25.03 18.65
CA SER A 7 -5.97 23.83 17.97
C SER A 7 -4.47 23.94 17.75
N PRO A 8 -3.65 23.42 18.69
CA PRO A 8 -2.20 23.38 18.53
C PRO A 8 -1.78 22.24 17.60
N VAL A 9 -0.89 22.53 16.68
CA VAL A 9 -0.21 21.58 15.79
C VAL A 9 1.29 21.77 15.94
N LEU A 10 2.05 20.69 15.96
CA LEU A 10 3.49 20.70 16.20
C LEU A 10 4.20 19.79 15.20
N ASP A 11 5.39 20.18 14.78
CA ASP A 11 6.40 19.34 14.13
C ASP A 11 7.76 19.51 14.84
N PRO A 12 8.50 18.43 15.16
CA PRO A 12 8.08 17.04 15.18
C PRO A 12 6.78 16.84 15.98
N PRO A 13 5.89 15.97 15.51
CA PRO A 13 4.54 15.91 16.02
C PRO A 13 4.39 15.07 17.30
N LEU A 14 3.34 15.36 18.06
CA LEU A 14 2.99 14.58 19.24
C LEU A 14 2.34 13.23 18.88
N GLY A 15 2.32 12.31 19.84
CA GLY A 15 1.62 11.03 19.75
C GLY A 15 2.28 9.97 18.86
N THR A 16 3.48 10.27 18.34
CA THR A 16 4.25 9.38 17.47
C THR A 16 5.76 9.57 17.68
N THR A 17 6.57 8.79 16.98
CA THR A 17 8.03 8.90 16.99
C THR A 17 8.51 9.42 15.65
N THR A 18 9.30 10.49 15.68
CA THR A 18 10.01 11.02 14.52
C THR A 18 11.46 10.58 14.56
N GLN A 19 11.97 10.14 13.42
CA GLN A 19 13.37 9.82 13.22
C GLN A 19 14.08 11.04 12.64
N ILE A 20 15.21 11.45 13.23
CA ILE A 20 15.99 12.61 12.77
C ILE A 20 17.47 12.25 12.65
N ASP A 21 18.10 12.73 11.58
CA ASP A 21 19.57 12.76 11.47
C ASP A 21 20.12 13.81 12.43
N ALA A 22 20.87 13.36 13.42
CA ALA A 22 21.47 14.25 14.42
C ALA A 22 22.45 15.28 13.83
N SER A 23 22.99 15.04 12.62
CA SER A 23 23.86 16.00 11.93
C SER A 23 23.11 17.21 11.37
N SER A 24 21.80 17.06 11.11
CA SER A 24 20.95 18.12 10.56
C SER A 24 20.35 19.03 11.65
N GLY A 25 20.56 18.70 12.93
CA GLY A 25 19.93 19.40 14.05
C GLY A 25 18.45 19.03 14.21
N VAL A 26 17.81 19.61 15.24
CA VAL A 26 16.36 19.51 15.45
C VAL A 26 15.81 20.92 15.49
N SER A 27 14.69 21.13 14.81
CA SER A 27 13.89 22.33 14.99
C SER A 27 12.47 21.93 15.36
N PHE A 28 11.78 22.79 16.10
CA PHE A 28 10.36 22.63 16.38
C PHE A 28 9.58 23.75 15.72
N THR A 29 8.49 23.41 15.04
CA THR A 29 7.55 24.36 14.45
C THR A 29 6.16 24.11 15.02
N ALA A 30 5.55 25.12 15.61
CA ALA A 30 4.20 25.03 16.17
C ALA A 30 3.26 26.03 15.49
N VAL A 31 2.05 25.56 15.19
CA VAL A 31 0.95 26.37 14.67
C VAL A 31 -0.18 26.32 15.69
N LEU A 32 -0.63 27.48 16.16
CA LEU A 32 -1.81 27.60 17.01
C LEU A 32 -2.91 28.30 16.25
N ASN A 33 -3.97 27.55 15.92
CA ASN A 33 -5.18 28.13 15.36
C ASN A 33 -6.12 28.55 16.49
N ILE A 34 -6.69 29.74 16.36
CA ILE A 34 -7.81 30.21 17.17
C ILE A 34 -9.06 30.11 16.32
N THR A 35 -10.00 29.29 16.77
CA THR A 35 -11.31 29.14 16.13
C THR A 35 -12.44 29.53 17.08
N ILE A 36 -13.60 29.79 16.51
CA ILE A 36 -14.86 29.99 17.23
C ILE A 36 -15.77 28.78 17.04
N ASP A 37 -16.58 28.44 18.05
CA ASP A 37 -17.60 27.40 17.90
C ASP A 37 -18.56 27.76 16.74
N PRO A 38 -18.64 26.94 15.68
CA PRO A 38 -19.51 27.20 14.54
C PRO A 38 -21.00 27.29 14.90
N THR A 39 -21.44 26.70 16.01
CA THR A 39 -22.83 26.76 16.48
C THR A 39 -23.22 28.13 17.07
N ILE A 40 -22.23 28.97 17.38
CA ILE A 40 -22.39 30.30 18.00
C ILE A 40 -21.85 31.41 17.08
N ALA A 41 -21.20 31.04 15.97
CA ALA A 41 -20.30 31.92 15.22
C ALA A 41 -20.92 33.19 14.63
N GLY A 42 -22.23 33.22 14.31
CA GLY A 42 -22.92 34.42 13.78
C GLY A 42 -22.13 35.15 12.68
N ASP A 43 -22.27 36.49 12.61
CA ASP A 43 -21.42 37.39 11.81
C ASP A 43 -20.25 37.96 12.64
N ILE A 44 -19.73 37.23 13.63
CA ILE A 44 -18.68 37.72 14.53
C ILE A 44 -17.37 37.90 13.73
N THR A 45 -16.84 39.13 13.67
CA THR A 45 -15.56 39.39 13.01
C THR A 45 -14.38 39.10 13.96
N THR A 46 -13.18 38.82 13.42
CA THR A 46 -11.97 38.60 14.23
C THR A 46 -11.70 39.75 15.21
N ALA A 47 -11.97 41.00 14.79
CA ALA A 47 -11.78 42.20 15.61
C ALA A 47 -12.75 42.27 16.81
N ASP A 48 -13.94 41.67 16.67
CA ASP A 48 -14.94 41.62 17.73
C ASP A 48 -14.66 40.49 18.75
N ALA A 49 -13.95 39.45 18.32
CA ALA A 49 -13.72 38.25 19.12
C ALA A 49 -12.35 38.22 19.83
N ILE A 50 -11.31 38.80 19.24
CA ILE A 50 -9.93 38.68 19.75
C ILE A 50 -9.18 39.99 19.61
N SER A 51 -8.63 40.47 20.72
CA SER A 51 -7.79 41.66 20.72
C SER A 51 -6.47 41.45 19.97
N PRO A 52 -6.04 42.37 19.09
CA PRO A 52 -4.79 42.27 18.34
C PRO A 52 -3.52 42.24 19.20
N GLU A 53 -3.57 42.48 20.50
CA GLU A 53 -2.46 42.39 21.46
C GLU A 53 -2.43 41.06 22.23
N HIS A 54 -3.54 40.31 22.27
CA HIS A 54 -3.53 39.01 22.93
C HIS A 54 -2.63 38.06 22.14
N ARG A 55 -1.66 37.43 22.80
CA ARG A 55 -0.68 36.50 22.19
C ARG A 55 -0.65 35.19 22.93
N PHE A 56 -0.23 34.13 22.24
CA PHE A 56 0.12 32.90 22.93
C PHE A 56 1.51 33.01 23.56
N THR A 57 1.66 32.42 24.74
CA THR A 57 2.96 31.99 25.23
C THR A 57 2.99 30.47 25.13
N ILE A 58 3.99 29.93 24.42
CA ILE A 58 4.12 28.48 24.24
C ILE A 58 5.51 27.99 24.65
N LEU A 59 5.55 26.79 25.21
CA LEU A 59 6.75 26.12 25.70
C LEU A 59 6.77 24.70 25.16
N LEU A 60 7.92 24.29 24.60
CA LEU A 60 8.24 22.88 24.48
C LEU A 60 8.62 22.39 25.87
N TRP A 61 7.89 21.43 26.38
CA TRP A 61 8.24 20.76 27.62
C TRP A 61 8.92 19.46 27.22
N TYR A 62 10.19 19.26 27.56
CA TYR A 62 10.96 18.14 27.02
C TYR A 62 11.85 17.43 28.05
N SER A 63 12.24 16.19 27.75
CA SER A 63 13.13 15.37 28.56
C SER A 63 13.94 14.41 27.70
N TYR A 64 15.24 14.26 28.00
CA TYR A 64 16.10 13.22 27.42
C TYR A 64 16.16 11.93 28.26
N ASP A 65 15.79 12.00 29.56
CA ASP A 65 15.73 10.85 30.46
C ASP A 65 14.33 10.21 30.53
N GLY A 66 13.32 10.94 30.03
CA GLY A 66 11.93 10.53 29.87
C GLY A 66 11.19 10.20 31.16
N THR A 67 11.79 10.41 32.34
CA THR A 67 11.31 9.86 33.61
C THR A 67 11.30 10.86 34.76
N ASN A 68 12.32 11.72 34.90
CA ASN A 68 12.51 12.48 36.15
C ASN A 68 12.72 13.99 35.96
N SER A 69 13.27 14.43 34.82
CA SER A 69 13.60 15.85 34.62
C SER A 69 13.03 16.36 33.30
N TRP A 70 11.99 17.19 33.39
CA TRP A 70 11.44 17.91 32.25
C TRP A 70 11.81 19.38 32.30
N ASN A 71 12.19 19.93 31.15
CA ASN A 71 12.66 21.29 31.00
C ASN A 71 11.76 22.07 30.04
N PRO A 72 11.51 23.37 30.30
CA PRO A 72 10.91 24.26 29.32
C PRO A 72 11.93 24.74 28.30
N ALA A 73 11.54 24.79 27.03
CA ALA A 73 12.16 25.62 26.01
C ALA A 73 11.10 26.56 25.40
N PRO A 74 11.26 27.88 25.50
CA PRO A 74 10.31 28.83 24.92
C PRO A 74 10.42 28.85 23.39
N PHE A 75 9.28 28.92 22.71
CA PHE A 75 9.28 29.20 21.28
C PHE A 75 9.33 30.70 21.00
N THR A 76 9.84 31.05 19.83
CA THR A 76 9.78 32.39 19.25
C THR A 76 8.61 32.48 18.28
N GLU A 77 7.77 33.51 18.40
CA GLU A 77 6.69 33.78 17.45
C GLU A 77 7.25 34.35 16.14
N ILE A 78 6.80 33.81 15.01
CA ILE A 78 7.13 34.31 13.67
C ILE A 78 5.95 35.13 13.14
N THR A 79 6.21 36.38 12.81
CA THR A 79 5.20 37.36 12.38
C THR A 79 5.52 37.96 11.01
N GLY A 80 4.54 38.60 10.38
CA GLY A 80 4.75 39.31 9.11
C GLY A 80 5.14 38.42 7.93
N GLU A 81 6.00 38.93 7.04
CA GLU A 81 6.42 38.26 5.80
C GLU A 81 7.25 37.00 6.05
N GLU A 82 8.02 36.95 7.14
CA GLU A 82 8.83 35.78 7.53
C GLU A 82 7.97 34.53 7.77
N LYS A 83 6.72 34.71 8.20
CA LYS A 83 5.78 33.60 8.38
C LYS A 83 5.48 32.88 7.07
N ALA A 84 5.32 33.62 5.98
CA ALA A 84 5.03 33.06 4.67
C ALA A 84 6.23 32.33 4.06
N SER A 85 7.46 32.73 4.42
CA SER A 85 8.69 32.05 3.99
C SER A 85 9.06 30.83 4.81
N LYS A 86 8.40 30.56 5.94
CA LYS A 86 8.66 29.40 6.81
C LYS A 86 7.60 28.30 6.74
N LEU A 87 6.34 28.67 6.51
CA LEU A 87 5.24 27.71 6.47
C LEU A 87 4.21 28.10 5.42
N LEU A 88 4.03 27.25 4.41
CA LEU A 88 2.93 27.40 3.49
C LEU A 88 1.65 26.77 4.08
N CYS A 89 0.50 27.43 3.99
CA CYS A 89 -0.77 26.89 4.44
C CYS A 89 -1.65 26.51 3.24
N VAL A 90 -2.06 25.25 3.15
CA VAL A 90 -2.89 24.69 2.07
C VAL A 90 -3.75 23.57 2.66
N PRO A 91 -5.11 23.48 2.59
CA PRO A 91 -6.09 24.21 1.77
C PRO A 91 -7.22 24.93 2.57
N LYS A 92 -8.05 25.70 1.84
CA LYS A 92 -9.30 26.45 2.22
C LYS A 92 -9.17 27.50 3.34
N LYS A 93 -9.71 28.71 3.10
CA LYS A 93 -10.12 29.64 4.17
C LYS A 93 -11.18 28.94 5.02
N ASN A 94 -10.77 28.27 6.09
CA ASN A 94 -11.70 27.88 7.14
C ASN A 94 -12.25 29.18 7.73
N ARG A 95 -13.51 29.52 7.43
CA ARG A 95 -14.15 30.77 7.86
C ARG A 95 -14.17 30.92 9.39
N ASN A 96 -13.97 29.82 10.11
CA ASN A 96 -13.98 29.81 11.57
C ASN A 96 -12.61 30.07 12.18
N ILE A 97 -11.51 30.05 11.40
CA ILE A 97 -10.18 30.40 11.90
C ILE A 97 -10.09 31.93 11.97
N LEU A 98 -10.12 32.44 13.19
CA LEU A 98 -10.03 33.86 13.48
C LEU A 98 -8.58 34.35 13.35
N ARG A 99 -7.63 33.56 13.85
CA ARG A 99 -6.19 33.85 13.78
C ARG A 99 -5.39 32.55 13.79
N ARG A 100 -4.23 32.57 13.11
CA ARG A 100 -3.24 31.50 13.13
C ARG A 100 -1.92 32.10 13.56
N ASP A 101 -1.30 31.56 14.59
CA ASP A 101 -0.01 32.05 15.10
C ASP A 101 1.05 30.96 14.84
N LEU A 102 2.22 31.36 14.31
CA LEU A 102 3.33 30.46 13.96
C LEU A 102 4.47 30.69 14.95
N PHE A 103 5.09 29.60 15.40
CA PHE A 103 6.17 29.64 16.35
C PHE A 103 7.27 28.65 15.98
N THR A 104 8.51 28.99 16.28
CA THR A 104 9.65 28.09 16.04
C THR A 104 10.62 28.04 17.22
N ILE A 105 11.29 26.90 17.35
CA ILE A 105 12.58 26.78 18.04
C ILE A 105 13.56 26.27 17.00
N ALA A 106 14.48 27.13 16.57
CA ALA A 106 15.59 26.73 15.70
C ALA A 106 16.70 26.10 16.53
N ASP A 107 17.47 25.20 15.91
CA ASP A 107 18.71 24.62 16.47
C ASP A 107 18.55 24.09 17.90
N PHE A 108 17.46 23.35 18.14
CA PHE A 108 17.19 22.73 19.42
C PHE A 108 18.34 21.81 19.80
N PRO A 109 18.89 21.91 21.04
CA PRO A 109 20.07 21.16 21.42
C PRO A 109 19.82 19.66 21.30
N ILE A 110 20.85 18.91 20.91
CA ILE A 110 20.84 17.45 20.93
C ILE A 110 21.72 17.01 22.09
N ALA A 111 21.24 16.06 22.88
CA ALA A 111 22.03 15.51 23.99
C ALA A 111 23.34 14.90 23.48
N SER A 112 24.41 15.04 24.27
CA SER A 112 25.65 14.35 23.97
C SER A 112 25.44 12.84 23.97
N PRO A 113 26.16 12.10 23.10
CA PRO A 113 26.11 10.64 23.11
C PRO A 113 26.42 10.06 24.47
N THR A 114 25.76 8.94 24.78
CA THR A 114 26.14 8.09 25.91
C THR A 114 27.50 7.43 25.64
N SER A 115 28.05 6.76 26.67
CA SER A 115 29.27 5.96 26.53
C SER A 115 29.17 4.84 25.48
N SER A 116 27.96 4.38 25.17
CA SER A 116 27.67 3.43 24.10
C SER A 116 27.58 4.06 22.69
N GLY A 117 27.74 5.38 22.57
CA GLY A 117 27.69 6.12 21.30
C GLY A 117 26.29 6.48 20.82
N SER A 118 25.23 5.99 21.47
CA SER A 118 23.83 6.31 21.17
C SER A 118 23.45 7.69 21.70
N ILE A 119 22.64 8.43 20.95
CA ILE A 119 22.07 9.69 21.42
C ILE A 119 20.79 9.38 22.21
N PRO A 120 20.62 9.92 23.44
CA PRO A 120 19.37 9.80 24.17
C PRO A 120 18.15 10.29 23.37
N GLN A 121 17.06 9.55 23.44
CA GLN A 121 15.80 9.95 22.82
C GLN A 121 15.28 11.25 23.45
N LEU A 122 14.61 12.08 22.65
CA LEU A 122 13.92 13.27 23.15
C LEU A 122 12.44 12.96 23.29
N ARG A 123 11.89 13.07 24.50
CA ARG A 123 10.45 13.10 24.74
C ARG A 123 9.99 14.54 24.91
N PHE A 124 8.85 14.89 24.35
CA PHE A 124 8.36 16.25 24.44
C PHE A 124 6.84 16.34 24.41
N CYS A 125 6.32 17.41 25.00
CA CYS A 125 4.92 17.83 24.92
C CYS A 125 4.87 19.35 24.70
N LEU A 126 3.72 19.85 24.23
CA LEU A 126 3.51 21.28 24.03
C LEU A 126 2.61 21.83 25.14
N LYS A 127 3.09 22.89 25.80
CA LYS A 127 2.34 23.65 26.80
C LYS A 127 2.10 25.06 26.27
N TYR A 128 0.87 25.56 26.37
CA TYR A 128 0.53 26.88 25.85
C TYR A 128 -0.48 27.58 26.75
N ARG A 129 -0.49 28.91 26.72
CA ARG A 129 -1.55 29.74 27.30
C ARG A 129 -1.84 30.90 26.37
N PHE A 130 -3.07 31.37 26.38
CA PHE A 130 -3.49 32.54 25.62
C PHE A 130 -3.57 33.74 26.56
N HIS A 131 -2.70 34.73 26.35
CA HIS A 131 -2.57 35.90 27.21
C HIS A 131 -2.43 35.50 28.70
N ASP A 132 -3.22 36.11 29.59
CA ASP A 132 -3.26 35.81 31.04
C ASP A 132 -4.13 34.59 31.40
N GLY A 133 -4.56 33.81 30.40
CA GLY A 133 -5.30 32.58 30.58
C GLY A 133 -4.49 31.44 31.23
N PRO A 134 -5.16 30.33 31.59
CA PRO A 134 -4.49 29.19 32.21
C PRO A 134 -3.54 28.50 31.23
N TRP A 135 -2.54 27.83 31.79
CA TRP A 135 -1.72 26.90 31.02
C TRP A 135 -2.52 25.66 30.63
N LEU A 136 -2.47 25.34 29.34
CA LEU A 136 -3.06 24.18 28.71
C LEU A 136 -1.96 23.27 28.17
N TRP A 137 -2.26 21.98 28.13
CA TRP A 137 -1.38 20.96 27.55
C TRP A 137 -1.98 20.48 26.23
N ALA A 138 -1.20 20.48 25.16
CA ALA A 138 -1.65 19.91 23.89
C ALA A 138 -1.82 18.39 24.01
N GLY A 139 -0.95 17.73 24.78
CA GLY A 139 -1.00 16.28 25.03
C GLY A 139 -2.33 15.80 25.56
N SER A 140 -3.01 16.57 26.43
CA SER A 140 -4.30 16.15 27.00
C SER A 140 -5.42 16.02 25.94
N ARG A 141 -5.28 16.70 24.80
CA ARG A 141 -6.25 16.63 23.69
C ARG A 141 -6.04 15.42 22.77
N ILE A 142 -4.87 14.79 22.83
CA ILE A 142 -4.51 13.57 22.07
C ILE A 142 -4.36 12.35 22.97
N GLY A 143 -5.08 12.34 24.10
CA GLY A 143 -5.06 11.21 25.04
C GLY A 143 -3.78 11.11 25.88
N GLN A 144 -3.16 12.25 26.22
CA GLN A 144 -1.94 12.35 27.05
C GLN A 144 -0.71 11.68 26.41
N ARG A 145 -0.59 11.71 25.08
CA ARG A 145 0.54 11.12 24.37
C ARG A 145 1.60 12.18 24.05
N ASP A 146 2.82 11.95 24.51
CA ASP A 146 3.99 12.76 24.18
C ASP A 146 4.49 12.49 22.74
N GLY A 147 5.18 13.47 22.17
CA GLY A 147 6.01 13.26 20.99
C GLY A 147 7.37 12.67 21.37
N ARG A 148 7.98 11.95 20.43
CA ARG A 148 9.31 11.37 20.59
C ARG A 148 10.18 11.67 19.38
N VAL A 149 11.46 11.96 19.61
CA VAL A 149 12.49 11.96 18.58
C VAL A 149 13.51 10.88 18.91
N VAL A 150 13.76 10.01 17.92
CA VAL A 150 14.92 9.11 17.91
C VAL A 150 15.95 9.63 16.91
N PHE A 151 17.21 9.51 17.28
CA PHE A 151 18.31 10.11 16.55
C PHE A 151 19.20 9.04 15.95
N PHE A 152 19.54 9.22 14.68
CA PHE A 152 20.57 8.42 14.03
C PHE A 152 21.74 9.31 13.60
N ARG A 153 22.90 8.69 13.36
CA ARG A 153 24.11 9.37 12.86
C ARG A 153 24.61 8.66 11.62
N PRO A 154 24.62 9.28 10.43
CA PRO A 154 25.04 8.62 9.20
C PRO A 154 26.41 7.94 9.32
N GLN A 155 27.38 8.63 9.92
CA GLN A 155 28.77 8.16 10.04
C GLN A 155 29.04 7.18 11.18
N ALA A 156 28.08 6.95 12.09
CA ALA A 156 28.29 6.03 13.20
C ALA A 156 28.15 4.57 12.74
N ALA A 157 29.02 3.70 13.25
CA ALA A 157 29.01 2.28 12.91
C ALA A 157 27.62 1.66 13.11
N LEU A 158 27.18 0.88 12.12
CA LEU A 158 25.89 0.21 12.19
C LEU A 158 25.96 -1.01 13.14
N PRO A 159 24.86 -1.32 13.85
CA PRO A 159 24.76 -2.53 14.65
C PRO A 159 25.10 -3.80 13.84
N THR A 160 25.75 -4.77 14.47
CA THR A 160 25.93 -6.13 13.93
C THR A 160 24.77 -7.03 14.34
N TYR A 161 24.63 -8.20 13.70
CA TYR A 161 23.61 -9.20 14.06
C TYR A 161 23.49 -9.46 15.57
N SER A 162 24.61 -9.65 16.27
CA SER A 162 24.62 -9.95 17.72
C SER A 162 24.18 -8.78 18.61
N THR A 163 24.19 -7.56 18.06
CA THR A 163 23.72 -6.35 18.74
C THR A 163 22.29 -5.96 18.34
N ILE A 164 21.77 -6.53 17.25
CA ILE A 164 20.38 -6.37 16.83
C ILE A 164 19.47 -7.22 17.70
N PHE A 165 19.82 -8.49 17.89
CA PHE A 165 19.01 -9.44 18.66
C PHE A 165 19.65 -9.78 20.02
N SER A 166 18.82 -10.08 21.03
CA SER A 166 19.20 -10.86 22.22
C SER A 166 18.77 -12.31 22.03
N GLU A 167 19.31 -13.23 22.86
CA GLU A 167 18.92 -14.65 22.83
C GLU A 167 19.20 -15.27 21.44
N LEU A 168 20.40 -14.99 20.90
CA LEU A 168 20.80 -15.30 19.53
C LEU A 168 20.72 -16.80 19.24
N SER A 169 20.20 -17.12 18.05
CA SER A 169 20.22 -18.47 17.51
C SER A 169 21.60 -18.88 16.99
N THR A 170 21.82 -20.18 16.82
CA THR A 170 23.06 -20.76 16.27
C THR A 170 23.12 -20.72 14.74
N TRP A 171 22.43 -19.77 14.11
CA TRP A 171 22.29 -19.72 12.65
C TRP A 171 23.59 -19.30 11.97
N ALA A 172 23.80 -19.75 10.73
CA ALA A 172 24.87 -19.22 9.90
C ALA A 172 24.48 -17.83 9.43
N VAL A 173 25.31 -16.83 9.74
CA VAL A 173 25.06 -15.43 9.41
C VAL A 173 26.17 -14.95 8.50
N ASN A 174 25.83 -14.70 7.24
CA ASN A 174 26.77 -14.25 6.23
C ASN A 174 26.49 -12.79 5.88
N SER A 175 27.47 -11.92 6.10
CA SER A 175 27.38 -10.52 5.66
C SER A 175 27.45 -10.46 4.14
N VAL A 176 26.62 -9.62 3.53
CA VAL A 176 26.62 -9.35 2.10
C VAL A 176 27.08 -7.91 1.89
N SER A 177 28.04 -7.70 0.98
CA SER A 177 28.49 -6.36 0.62
C SER A 177 27.38 -5.61 -0.10
N CYS A 178 27.15 -4.35 0.28
CA CYS A 178 26.28 -3.44 -0.46
C CYS A 178 27.01 -2.12 -0.74
N GLU A 179 26.50 -1.33 -1.68
CA GLU A 179 27.10 -0.07 -2.13
C GLU A 179 26.58 1.15 -1.36
N THR A 180 25.74 0.94 -0.35
CA THR A 180 25.06 1.98 0.43
C THR A 180 25.41 1.89 1.92
N ASP A 181 24.93 2.85 2.72
CA ASP A 181 25.07 2.86 4.19
C ASP A 181 24.09 1.88 4.87
N VAL A 182 23.97 0.66 4.33
CA VAL A 182 23.12 -0.41 4.82
C VAL A 182 23.99 -1.63 5.09
N HIS A 183 23.74 -2.35 6.18
CA HIS A 183 24.32 -3.68 6.36
C HIS A 183 23.25 -4.72 6.07
N VAL A 184 23.59 -5.69 5.21
CA VAL A 184 22.69 -6.77 4.82
C VAL A 184 23.32 -8.11 5.17
N TRP A 185 22.52 -9.02 5.70
CA TRP A 185 22.91 -10.39 6.00
C TRP A 185 21.97 -11.40 5.36
N HIS A 186 22.57 -12.49 4.90
CA HIS A 186 21.90 -13.74 4.58
C HIS A 186 22.03 -14.67 5.80
N ILE A 187 20.90 -14.94 6.44
CA ILE A 187 20.83 -15.78 7.64
C ILE A 187 20.22 -17.13 7.24
N GLN A 188 20.90 -18.23 7.57
CA GLN A 188 20.51 -19.59 7.18
C GLN A 188 20.23 -20.47 8.39
N GLY A 189 19.01 -21.00 8.45
CA GLY A 189 18.50 -21.82 9.54
C GLY A 189 18.67 -23.33 9.35
N ASN A 190 18.50 -24.07 10.45
CA ASN A 190 18.62 -25.53 10.45
C ASN A 190 17.52 -26.19 9.60
N ARG A 191 17.94 -27.16 8.79
CA ARG A 191 17.15 -27.89 7.79
C ARG A 191 15.92 -28.62 8.35
N ALA A 192 15.93 -29.11 9.59
CA ALA A 192 14.85 -30.01 10.04
C ALA A 192 13.64 -29.30 10.66
N ALA A 193 13.81 -28.17 11.36
CA ALA A 193 12.73 -27.63 12.20
C ALA A 193 11.73 -26.76 11.43
N LYS A 194 10.47 -26.76 11.89
CA LYS A 194 9.37 -25.94 11.35
C LYS A 194 9.39 -24.50 11.85
N THR A 195 9.96 -24.27 13.02
CA THR A 195 10.00 -22.95 13.66
C THR A 195 11.38 -22.68 14.21
N HIS A 196 11.85 -21.46 14.07
CA HIS A 196 13.18 -21.06 14.52
C HIS A 196 13.19 -19.63 15.01
N SER A 197 13.79 -19.40 16.18
CA SER A 197 13.95 -18.06 16.72
C SER A 197 15.12 -17.33 16.08
N LEU A 198 14.95 -16.04 15.78
CA LEU A 198 16.01 -15.08 15.51
C LEU A 198 16.43 -14.34 16.80
N GLY A 199 15.62 -14.43 17.86
CA GLY A 199 15.79 -13.73 19.12
C GLY A 199 14.86 -12.52 19.28
N LYS A 200 15.05 -11.75 20.36
CA LYS A 200 14.28 -10.52 20.62
C LYS A 200 15.02 -9.31 20.07
N ILE A 201 14.31 -8.42 19.39
CA ILE A 201 14.89 -7.20 18.85
C ILE A 201 15.24 -6.25 20.00
N LYS A 202 16.51 -5.86 20.11
CA LYS A 202 16.97 -4.90 21.12
C LYS A 202 16.60 -3.48 20.70
N GLY A 203 16.06 -2.73 21.66
CA GLY A 203 15.75 -1.30 21.47
C GLY A 203 14.78 -1.06 20.34
N LEU A 204 13.71 -1.86 20.22
CA LEU A 204 12.62 -1.59 19.28
C LEU A 204 11.79 -0.42 19.82
N GLU A 205 11.55 0.60 19.00
CA GLU A 205 10.71 1.75 19.36
C GLU A 205 9.32 1.62 18.71
N ARG A 206 9.29 1.32 17.41
CA ARG A 206 8.06 1.09 16.62
C ARG A 206 8.30 0.01 15.59
N TRP A 207 7.24 -0.65 15.13
CA TRP A 207 7.32 -1.55 14.00
C TRP A 207 6.11 -1.46 13.09
N MET A 208 6.31 -1.88 11.84
CA MET A 208 5.29 -2.16 10.85
C MET A 208 5.59 -3.53 10.23
N ALA A 209 4.56 -4.32 9.98
CA ALA A 209 4.65 -5.59 9.27
C ALA A 209 3.55 -5.67 8.21
N ILE A 210 3.80 -6.39 7.12
CA ILE A 210 2.73 -6.81 6.21
C ILE A 210 2.37 -8.25 6.57
N VAL A 211 1.15 -8.43 7.04
CA VAL A 211 0.66 -9.64 7.70
C VAL A 211 -0.51 -10.27 6.96
N LYS A 212 -0.74 -11.58 7.15
CA LYS A 212 -1.87 -12.33 6.60
C LYS A 212 -3.15 -11.90 7.29
N ILE A 213 -3.93 -11.04 6.64
CA ILE A 213 -5.20 -10.53 7.19
C ILE A 213 -6.38 -11.45 6.85
N ALA A 214 -6.29 -12.13 5.72
CA ALA A 214 -7.17 -13.20 5.27
C ALA A 214 -6.33 -14.20 4.45
N LEU A 215 -6.90 -15.34 4.04
CA LEU A 215 -6.17 -16.33 3.25
C LEU A 215 -5.51 -15.78 1.98
N PRO A 216 -6.24 -15.04 1.11
CA PRO A 216 -5.67 -14.47 -0.11
C PRO A 216 -4.96 -13.13 0.10
N TRP A 217 -5.16 -12.47 1.26
CA TRP A 217 -4.85 -11.06 1.43
C TRP A 217 -3.87 -10.80 2.57
N MET A 218 -2.99 -9.84 2.28
CA MET A 218 -2.04 -9.31 3.21
C MET A 218 -2.29 -7.82 3.42
N GLY A 219 -2.04 -7.32 4.61
CA GLY A 219 -2.20 -5.91 4.95
C GLY A 219 -1.25 -5.46 6.05
N PRO A 220 -1.13 -4.15 6.26
CA PRO A 220 -0.25 -3.60 7.27
C PRO A 220 -0.78 -3.84 8.69
N LEU A 221 0.15 -4.08 9.61
CA LEU A 221 -0.05 -4.00 11.05
C LEU A 221 1.09 -3.21 11.65
N HIS A 222 0.83 -2.49 12.74
CA HIS A 222 1.81 -1.66 13.43
C HIS A 222 1.83 -1.98 14.92
N GLY A 223 2.98 -1.71 15.55
CA GLY A 223 3.09 -1.80 17.01
C GLY A 223 4.23 -0.97 17.57
N GLY A 224 4.42 -1.11 18.88
CA GLY A 224 5.33 -0.29 19.67
C GLY A 224 6.65 -0.97 19.97
N LYS A 225 7.01 -0.99 21.27
CA LYS A 225 8.33 -1.43 21.74
C LYS A 225 8.53 -2.95 21.78
N ASN A 226 7.45 -3.71 21.66
CA ASN A 226 7.48 -5.18 21.69
C ASN A 226 7.06 -5.71 20.32
N TRP A 227 7.70 -6.78 19.85
CA TRP A 227 7.18 -7.56 18.74
C TRP A 227 6.11 -8.51 19.28
N ASP A 228 4.85 -8.08 19.24
CA ASP A 228 3.67 -8.76 19.76
C ASP A 228 2.63 -9.04 18.66
N CYS A 229 3.10 -9.23 17.43
CA CYS A 229 2.25 -9.52 16.28
C CYS A 229 1.54 -10.88 16.44
N ASP A 230 0.21 -10.84 16.35
CA ASP A 230 -0.70 -11.97 16.48
C ASP A 230 -1.02 -12.65 15.13
N LYS A 231 -0.36 -12.22 14.05
CA LYS A 231 -0.55 -12.70 12.68
C LYS A 231 0.76 -13.11 12.04
N ASP A 232 0.65 -13.95 11.02
CA ASP A 232 1.79 -14.36 10.20
C ASP A 232 2.24 -13.19 9.32
N ALA A 233 3.47 -12.71 9.54
CA ALA A 233 4.06 -11.58 8.84
C ALA A 233 4.99 -12.05 7.71
N MET A 234 4.85 -11.48 6.52
CA MET A 234 5.75 -11.75 5.39
C MET A 234 6.97 -10.84 5.40
N ILE A 235 6.81 -9.60 5.86
CA ILE A 235 7.89 -8.62 5.98
C ILE A 235 7.71 -7.88 7.30
N PHE A 236 8.83 -7.60 7.95
CA PHE A 236 8.92 -6.78 9.15
C PHE A 236 9.84 -5.58 8.91
N LEU A 237 9.40 -4.40 9.32
CA LEU A 237 10.19 -3.18 9.44
C LEU A 237 10.15 -2.69 10.89
N GLY A 238 11.30 -2.42 11.49
CA GLY A 238 11.41 -1.92 12.86
C GLY A 238 12.22 -0.63 12.94
N LEU A 239 11.69 0.39 13.58
CA LEU A 239 12.44 1.58 14.00
C LEU A 239 13.01 1.33 15.39
N ARG A 240 14.32 1.46 15.53
CA ARG A 240 15.01 1.31 16.81
C ARG A 240 15.11 2.62 17.59
N GLU A 241 15.38 2.48 18.87
CA GLU A 241 15.61 3.57 19.81
C GLU A 241 16.85 4.40 19.48
N ASP A 242 17.83 3.82 18.77
CA ASP A 242 19.02 4.46 18.21
C ASP A 242 18.79 5.06 16.80
N GLY A 243 17.53 5.16 16.39
CA GLY A 243 17.12 5.71 15.11
C GLY A 243 17.52 4.88 13.90
N ARG A 244 17.97 3.63 14.05
CA ARG A 244 18.21 2.75 12.89
C ARG A 244 16.95 1.99 12.49
N VAL A 245 16.83 1.68 11.21
CA VAL A 245 15.72 0.89 10.66
C VAL A 245 16.20 -0.52 10.36
N ILE A 246 15.46 -1.53 10.84
CA ILE A 246 15.67 -2.95 10.56
C ILE A 246 14.62 -3.44 9.56
N LEU A 247 15.04 -4.28 8.60
CA LEU A 247 14.17 -5.12 7.79
C LEU A 247 14.45 -6.59 8.09
N VAL A 248 13.40 -7.40 8.26
CA VAL A 248 13.49 -8.87 8.27
C VAL A 248 12.51 -9.44 7.25
N LEU A 249 13.02 -10.32 6.37
CA LEU A 249 12.28 -10.87 5.25
C LEU A 249 12.66 -12.34 5.03
N PRO A 250 11.78 -13.31 5.39
CA PRO A 250 11.97 -14.71 5.04
C PRO A 250 11.91 -14.94 3.53
N VAL A 251 12.72 -15.86 3.04
CA VAL A 251 12.79 -16.24 1.62
C VAL A 251 12.11 -17.59 1.42
N PRO A 252 11.00 -17.67 0.66
CA PRO A 252 10.34 -18.93 0.36
C PRO A 252 11.18 -19.78 -0.61
N GLN A 253 11.31 -21.07 -0.29
CA GLN A 253 12.06 -22.03 -1.10
C GLN A 253 11.18 -23.06 -1.83
N THR A 254 10.00 -23.37 -1.32
CA THR A 254 9.03 -24.25 -2.00
C THR A 254 7.62 -23.87 -1.53
N ALA A 255 6.60 -24.25 -2.31
CA ALA A 255 5.19 -24.00 -1.99
C ALA A 255 4.75 -24.66 -0.67
N GLY A 256 5.26 -25.85 -0.39
CA GLY A 256 4.94 -26.65 0.78
C GLY A 256 5.60 -26.19 2.08
N SER A 257 6.59 -25.30 1.99
CA SER A 257 7.42 -24.83 3.11
C SER A 257 7.47 -23.29 3.16
N THR A 258 6.35 -22.63 2.86
CA THR A 258 6.26 -21.16 2.85
C THR A 258 6.54 -20.56 4.24
N PRO A 259 7.57 -19.71 4.40
CA PRO A 259 7.95 -19.14 5.67
C PRO A 259 7.25 -17.80 5.96
N TYR A 260 6.91 -17.60 7.23
CA TYR A 260 6.37 -16.36 7.80
C TYR A 260 7.13 -16.01 9.09
N LEU A 261 7.12 -14.73 9.47
CA LEU A 261 7.55 -14.24 10.77
C LEU A 261 6.35 -14.26 11.74
N ILE A 262 6.54 -14.78 12.94
CA ILE A 262 5.56 -14.78 14.01
C ILE A 262 6.18 -14.23 15.29
N SER A 263 5.35 -13.78 16.24
CA SER A 263 5.79 -13.49 17.61
C SER A 263 5.60 -14.69 18.53
N ARG A 264 6.60 -14.97 19.37
CA ARG A 264 6.46 -15.88 20.52
C ARG A 264 7.16 -15.26 21.73
N ASP A 265 6.38 -14.82 22.72
CA ASP A 265 6.91 -14.18 23.94
C ASP A 265 7.87 -13.01 23.66
N GLY A 266 7.59 -12.24 22.60
CA GLY A 266 8.41 -11.11 22.14
C GLY A 266 9.60 -11.50 21.25
N GLU A 267 9.89 -12.78 21.07
CA GLU A 267 10.88 -13.26 20.11
C GLU A 267 10.34 -13.22 18.69
N MET A 268 11.21 -12.86 17.76
CA MET A 268 10.92 -13.00 16.34
C MET A 268 11.26 -14.43 15.91
N VAL A 269 10.24 -15.16 15.45
CA VAL A 269 10.37 -16.55 15.04
C VAL A 269 9.99 -16.69 13.58
N VAL A 270 10.82 -17.37 12.79
CA VAL A 270 10.46 -17.80 11.43
C VAL A 270 9.73 -19.13 11.53
N SER A 271 8.53 -19.22 11.00
CA SER A 271 7.64 -20.38 11.01
C SER A 271 7.28 -20.80 9.59
N ARG A 272 7.15 -22.11 9.35
CA ARG A 272 6.73 -22.72 8.08
C ARG A 272 5.81 -23.91 8.31
N SER A 273 4.95 -24.22 7.35
CA SER A 273 3.97 -25.31 7.41
C SER A 273 4.62 -26.69 7.56
N GLU A 274 5.70 -26.94 6.83
CA GLU A 274 6.45 -28.20 6.84
C GLU A 274 7.95 -27.99 6.98
N GLY A 275 8.68 -29.03 7.36
CA GLY A 275 10.15 -29.02 7.33
C GLY A 275 10.67 -29.02 5.89
N GLY A 276 11.94 -28.72 5.69
CA GLY A 276 12.54 -28.62 4.35
C GLY A 276 13.99 -28.12 4.40
N ASP A 277 14.75 -28.28 3.32
CA ASP A 277 16.22 -28.27 3.35
C ASP A 277 16.89 -27.03 3.96
N SER A 278 16.33 -25.82 3.84
CA SER A 278 16.82 -24.66 4.59
C SER A 278 15.72 -23.62 4.76
N ILE A 279 15.93 -22.70 5.70
CA ILE A 279 15.18 -21.44 5.76
C ILE A 279 16.19 -20.34 5.58
N ASP A 280 15.95 -19.50 4.58
CA ASP A 280 16.79 -18.35 4.29
C ASP A 280 16.05 -17.09 4.72
N VAL A 281 16.75 -16.19 5.39
CA VAL A 281 16.21 -14.92 5.87
C VAL A 281 17.14 -13.82 5.44
N VAL A 282 16.56 -12.75 4.90
CA VAL A 282 17.26 -11.49 4.70
C VAL A 282 17.04 -10.61 5.93
N LEU A 283 18.15 -10.14 6.49
CA LEU A 283 18.17 -9.08 7.50
C LEU A 283 18.90 -7.88 6.92
N ALA A 284 18.33 -6.70 7.02
CA ALA A 284 19.02 -5.46 6.68
C ALA A 284 18.87 -4.43 7.81
N ILE A 285 19.88 -3.57 7.99
CA ILE A 285 19.82 -2.44 8.91
C ILE A 285 20.49 -1.21 8.30
N GLY A 286 19.92 -0.04 8.52
CA GLY A 286 20.48 1.20 8.00
C GLY A 286 19.79 2.42 8.60
N ASN A 287 20.02 3.57 7.97
CA ASN A 287 19.50 4.85 8.42
C ASN A 287 18.09 5.08 7.92
N GLU A 288 17.86 4.90 6.62
CA GLU A 288 16.61 5.26 5.98
C GLU A 288 15.81 4.02 5.59
N SER A 289 14.51 4.04 5.87
CA SER A 289 13.62 2.91 5.60
C SER A 289 13.61 2.49 4.12
N GLN A 290 13.67 3.46 3.19
CA GLN A 290 13.65 3.17 1.76
C GLN A 290 14.94 2.47 1.31
N ALA A 291 16.11 2.95 1.73
CA ALA A 291 17.40 2.32 1.43
C ALA A 291 17.50 0.90 2.02
N VAL A 292 17.04 0.71 3.27
CA VAL A 292 17.01 -0.60 3.93
C VAL A 292 16.11 -1.58 3.16
N LEU A 293 14.94 -1.12 2.70
CA LEU A 293 14.05 -1.92 1.88
C LEU A 293 14.66 -2.27 0.52
N ASP A 294 15.30 -1.31 -0.15
CA ASP A 294 15.89 -1.50 -1.49
C ASP A 294 17.01 -2.55 -1.46
N GLU A 295 17.96 -2.42 -0.54
CA GLU A 295 19.09 -3.36 -0.43
C GLU A 295 18.65 -4.74 0.08
N GLY A 296 17.71 -4.81 1.02
CA GLY A 296 17.18 -6.08 1.49
C GLY A 296 16.40 -6.81 0.39
N ILE A 297 15.55 -6.11 -0.37
CA ILE A 297 14.81 -6.73 -1.47
C ILE A 297 15.72 -7.10 -2.64
N LYS A 298 16.83 -6.39 -2.86
CA LYS A 298 17.87 -6.79 -3.81
C LYS A 298 18.44 -8.17 -3.47
N LEU A 299 18.88 -8.37 -2.22
CA LEU A 299 19.36 -9.70 -1.78
C LEU A 299 18.26 -10.75 -1.83
N TYR A 300 17.03 -10.42 -1.43
CA TYR A 300 15.89 -11.33 -1.51
C TYR A 300 15.72 -11.86 -2.94
N LYS A 301 15.70 -10.98 -3.95
CA LYS A 301 15.60 -11.38 -5.37
C LYS A 301 16.75 -12.27 -5.80
N ASP A 302 17.97 -11.97 -5.37
CA ASP A 302 19.14 -12.78 -5.71
C ASP A 302 19.08 -14.19 -5.10
N LEU A 303 18.58 -14.31 -3.86
CA LEU A 303 18.35 -15.59 -3.21
C LEU A 303 17.25 -16.39 -3.90
N VAL A 304 16.13 -15.75 -4.25
CA VAL A 304 15.03 -16.41 -4.99
C VAL A 304 15.53 -16.93 -6.35
N ARG A 305 16.32 -16.13 -7.10
CA ARG A 305 16.92 -16.56 -8.37
C ARG A 305 17.84 -17.77 -8.20
N LYS A 306 18.66 -17.78 -7.14
CA LYS A 306 19.53 -18.93 -6.82
C LYS A 306 18.74 -20.18 -6.43
N GLY A 307 17.59 -20.02 -5.80
CA GLY A 307 16.68 -21.11 -5.43
C GLY A 307 15.94 -21.74 -6.61
N GLY A 308 15.91 -21.10 -7.79
CA GLY A 308 15.33 -21.65 -9.01
C GLY A 308 13.80 -21.54 -9.13
N ASN A 309 13.11 -20.96 -8.14
CA ASN A 309 11.67 -20.69 -8.19
C ASN A 309 11.37 -19.41 -8.98
N THR A 310 11.71 -19.42 -10.26
CA THR A 310 11.56 -18.27 -11.16
C THR A 310 10.56 -18.59 -12.25
N LEU A 311 9.74 -17.61 -12.65
CA LEU A 311 8.96 -17.73 -13.87
C LEU A 311 9.88 -17.75 -15.10
N PRO A 312 9.44 -18.29 -16.25
CA PRO A 312 10.20 -18.28 -17.49
C PRO A 312 10.56 -16.84 -17.91
N THR A 313 11.79 -16.61 -18.39
CA THR A 313 12.18 -15.29 -18.92
C THR A 313 11.51 -15.02 -20.26
N ILE A 314 11.07 -13.78 -20.49
CA ILE A 314 10.37 -13.39 -21.73
C ILE A 314 11.30 -13.55 -22.94
N ASP A 315 12.57 -13.16 -22.86
CA ASP A 315 13.50 -13.27 -23.99
C ASP A 315 13.66 -14.71 -24.49
N LYS A 316 13.75 -15.69 -23.58
CA LYS A 316 13.76 -17.11 -23.97
C LYS A 316 12.44 -17.55 -24.60
N ALA A 317 11.30 -17.03 -24.13
CA ALA A 317 10.00 -17.32 -24.73
C ALA A 317 9.85 -16.69 -26.13
N VAL A 318 10.45 -15.52 -26.36
CA VAL A 318 10.50 -14.83 -27.66
C VAL A 318 11.42 -15.58 -28.62
N ASP A 319 12.61 -15.99 -28.17
CA ASP A 319 13.57 -16.76 -28.95
C ASP A 319 13.01 -18.12 -29.40
N LEU A 320 12.14 -18.72 -28.59
CA LEU A 320 11.42 -19.96 -28.92
C LEU A 320 10.19 -19.73 -29.83
N GLY A 321 9.90 -18.48 -30.21
CA GLY A 321 8.75 -18.13 -31.04
C GLY A 321 7.40 -18.19 -30.32
N VAL A 322 7.41 -18.19 -28.98
CA VAL A 322 6.22 -18.39 -28.12
C VAL A 322 5.72 -17.06 -27.51
N ALA A 323 6.45 -15.95 -27.68
CA ALA A 323 6.14 -14.66 -27.05
C ALA A 323 6.50 -13.43 -27.90
N ARG A 324 5.93 -12.26 -27.54
CA ARG A 324 6.24 -10.93 -28.11
C ARG A 324 6.69 -9.98 -27.00
N VAL A 325 7.73 -9.17 -27.24
CA VAL A 325 8.17 -8.12 -26.29
C VAL A 325 7.42 -6.82 -26.58
N TYR A 326 6.64 -6.32 -25.62
CA TYR A 326 6.03 -5.00 -25.69
C TYR A 326 6.85 -3.96 -24.92
N LYS A 327 7.09 -2.80 -25.52
CA LYS A 327 7.99 -1.75 -24.98
C LYS A 327 7.28 -0.49 -24.48
N GLU A 328 5.95 -0.43 -24.48
CA GLU A 328 5.19 0.76 -24.07
C GLU A 328 4.07 0.42 -23.08
N ARG A 329 3.81 1.34 -22.15
CA ARG A 329 2.74 1.22 -21.14
C ARG A 329 1.39 1.52 -21.80
N ASP A 330 0.68 0.45 -22.13
CA ASP A 330 -0.58 0.46 -22.88
C ASP A 330 -1.77 1.00 -22.05
N ASP A 331 -2.90 1.26 -22.71
CA ASP A 331 -4.19 1.61 -22.12
C ASP A 331 -4.62 0.61 -21.02
N TRP A 332 -4.15 -0.64 -21.08
CA TRP A 332 -4.34 -1.64 -20.05
C TRP A 332 -3.87 -1.20 -18.65
N GLU A 333 -2.68 -0.60 -18.56
CA GLU A 333 -2.05 -0.26 -17.27
C GLU A 333 -2.45 1.13 -16.75
N ARG A 334 -2.76 2.05 -17.66
CA ARG A 334 -2.95 3.48 -17.33
C ARG A 334 -4.36 4.00 -17.61
N GLY A 335 -5.12 3.27 -18.41
CA GLY A 335 -6.49 3.64 -18.78
C GLY A 335 -7.47 3.46 -17.63
N VAL A 336 -8.65 4.05 -17.82
CA VAL A 336 -9.79 3.80 -16.94
C VAL A 336 -10.51 2.57 -17.45
N GLY A 337 -10.65 1.60 -16.57
CA GLY A 337 -11.41 0.40 -16.84
C GLY A 337 -12.76 0.37 -16.12
N TYR A 338 -13.64 -0.51 -16.56
CA TYR A 338 -14.88 -0.83 -15.87
C TYR A 338 -14.86 -2.30 -15.43
N CYS A 339 -15.14 -2.58 -14.15
CA CYS A 339 -15.27 -3.94 -13.63
C CYS A 339 -16.72 -4.20 -13.18
N THR A 340 -17.28 -5.35 -13.57
CA THR A 340 -18.71 -5.66 -13.34
C THR A 340 -19.06 -6.11 -11.93
N TRP A 341 -18.09 -6.48 -11.09
CA TRP A 341 -18.32 -7.18 -9.81
C TRP A 341 -19.32 -6.48 -8.88
N ASN A 342 -18.94 -5.30 -8.37
CA ASN A 342 -19.75 -4.57 -7.38
C ASN A 342 -21.03 -3.95 -7.96
N SER A 343 -21.05 -3.65 -9.26
CA SER A 343 -22.16 -2.95 -9.92
C SER A 343 -23.28 -3.87 -10.40
N LEU A 344 -22.93 -4.97 -11.07
CA LEU A 344 -23.91 -5.81 -11.77
C LEU A 344 -24.32 -7.05 -10.97
N GLY A 345 -23.52 -7.36 -9.93
CA GLY A 345 -23.73 -8.45 -8.98
C GLY A 345 -23.61 -9.84 -9.62
N ALA A 346 -23.88 -10.87 -8.81
CA ALA A 346 -23.67 -12.27 -9.20
C ALA A 346 -24.55 -12.75 -10.37
N SER A 347 -25.71 -12.14 -10.61
CA SER A 347 -26.57 -12.46 -11.76
C SER A 347 -26.13 -11.67 -13.00
N LEU A 348 -24.88 -11.84 -13.42
CA LEU A 348 -24.29 -11.18 -14.57
C LEU A 348 -24.94 -11.69 -15.87
N SER A 349 -25.15 -10.79 -16.84
CA SER A 349 -25.71 -11.15 -18.14
C SER A 349 -25.20 -10.23 -19.24
N HIS A 350 -25.31 -10.70 -20.48
CA HIS A 350 -25.01 -9.91 -21.68
C HIS A 350 -25.68 -8.54 -21.64
N GLN A 351 -26.99 -8.49 -21.37
CA GLN A 351 -27.75 -7.25 -21.40
C GLN A 351 -27.29 -6.25 -20.33
N LYS A 352 -27.03 -6.71 -19.09
CA LYS A 352 -26.56 -5.82 -18.01
C LYS A 352 -25.23 -5.15 -18.35
N ILE A 353 -24.33 -5.88 -19.01
CA ILE A 353 -23.05 -5.33 -19.47
C ILE A 353 -23.30 -4.27 -20.54
N MET A 354 -24.14 -4.56 -21.53
CA MET A 354 -24.46 -3.59 -22.58
C MET A 354 -25.13 -2.32 -22.04
N ASP A 355 -26.05 -2.47 -21.08
CA ASP A 355 -26.75 -1.37 -20.42
C ASP A 355 -25.79 -0.45 -19.67
N VAL A 356 -24.82 -1.00 -18.94
CA VAL A 356 -23.87 -0.18 -18.19
C VAL A 356 -22.85 0.51 -19.09
N LEU A 357 -22.40 -0.14 -20.16
CA LEU A 357 -21.55 0.51 -21.16
C LEU A 357 -22.28 1.65 -21.88
N GLU A 358 -23.57 1.48 -22.18
CA GLU A 358 -24.40 2.56 -22.73
C GLU A 358 -24.54 3.72 -21.73
N SER A 359 -24.75 3.40 -20.45
CA SER A 359 -24.84 4.38 -19.37
C SER A 359 -23.54 5.19 -19.21
N LEU A 360 -22.37 4.56 -19.30
CA LEU A 360 -21.07 5.26 -19.25
C LEU A 360 -20.96 6.29 -20.39
N VAL A 361 -21.26 5.86 -21.63
CA VAL A 361 -21.20 6.74 -22.80
C VAL A 361 -22.20 7.90 -22.68
N LYS A 362 -23.42 7.65 -22.20
CA LYS A 362 -24.43 8.69 -21.94
C LYS A 362 -23.96 9.74 -20.91
N ASN A 363 -23.02 9.39 -20.05
CA ASN A 363 -22.42 10.28 -19.04
C ASN A 363 -21.03 10.82 -19.47
N ASP A 364 -20.67 10.72 -20.75
CA ASP A 364 -19.36 11.13 -21.31
C ASP A 364 -18.15 10.46 -20.62
N ILE A 365 -18.36 9.25 -20.10
CA ILE A 365 -17.29 8.42 -19.54
C ILE A 365 -16.90 7.37 -20.58
N LYS A 366 -15.66 7.44 -21.05
CA LYS A 366 -15.09 6.50 -22.01
C LYS A 366 -14.04 5.65 -21.32
N VAL A 367 -14.38 4.39 -21.09
CA VAL A 367 -13.45 3.41 -20.52
C VAL A 367 -12.69 2.71 -21.65
N THR A 368 -11.40 2.45 -21.45
CA THR A 368 -10.57 1.73 -22.43
C THR A 368 -10.54 0.23 -22.16
N ASN A 369 -10.84 -0.18 -20.92
CA ASN A 369 -10.77 -1.58 -20.48
C ASN A 369 -12.12 -2.00 -19.89
N VAL A 370 -12.56 -3.22 -20.14
CA VAL A 370 -13.72 -3.81 -19.45
C VAL A 370 -13.32 -5.17 -18.88
N ILE A 371 -13.56 -5.38 -17.59
CA ILE A 371 -13.45 -6.68 -16.93
C ILE A 371 -14.85 -7.24 -16.74
N ILE A 372 -15.15 -8.32 -17.45
CA ILE A 372 -16.29 -9.20 -17.22
C ILE A 372 -15.90 -10.09 -16.04
N ASP A 373 -16.29 -9.67 -14.83
CA ASP A 373 -15.97 -10.35 -13.59
C ASP A 373 -16.80 -11.64 -13.39
N ASP A 374 -16.68 -12.28 -12.25
CA ASP A 374 -17.22 -13.62 -11.93
C ASP A 374 -18.72 -13.81 -12.31
N ASN A 375 -19.10 -15.07 -12.59
CA ASN A 375 -20.42 -15.60 -13.00
C ASN A 375 -20.76 -15.58 -14.50
N TRP A 376 -19.77 -15.43 -15.39
CA TRP A 376 -19.98 -15.64 -16.83
C TRP A 376 -19.85 -17.12 -17.24
N GLN A 377 -19.11 -17.92 -16.47
CA GLN A 377 -18.75 -19.29 -16.76
C GLN A 377 -19.93 -20.27 -16.66
N THR A 378 -19.82 -21.42 -17.34
CA THR A 378 -20.67 -22.59 -17.06
C THR A 378 -20.14 -23.33 -15.83
N LEU A 379 -20.96 -23.41 -14.79
CA LEU A 379 -20.58 -23.90 -13.46
C LEU A 379 -21.55 -24.98 -12.96
N ASP A 380 -21.02 -25.99 -12.27
CA ASP A 380 -21.83 -26.94 -11.50
C ASP A 380 -21.68 -26.69 -9.99
N ASN A 381 -22.71 -27.10 -9.24
CA ASN A 381 -22.76 -26.98 -7.77
C ASN A 381 -22.51 -25.57 -7.22
N ALA A 382 -22.64 -24.53 -8.06
CA ALA A 382 -22.38 -23.15 -7.66
C ALA A 382 -23.39 -22.71 -6.59
N ARG A 383 -22.90 -22.41 -5.39
CA ARG A 383 -23.62 -21.59 -4.40
C ARG A 383 -22.97 -20.20 -4.40
N TYR A 384 -23.78 -19.18 -4.15
CA TYR A 384 -23.45 -17.76 -4.20
C TYR A 384 -21.95 -17.43 -3.90
N THR A 385 -21.27 -16.85 -4.90
CA THR A 385 -19.97 -16.11 -4.90
C THR A 385 -18.76 -16.69 -4.16
N SER A 386 -18.76 -17.97 -3.77
CA SER A 386 -17.59 -18.56 -3.10
C SER A 386 -17.48 -20.08 -3.22
N SER A 387 -18.20 -20.69 -4.16
CA SER A 387 -18.19 -22.15 -4.36
C SER A 387 -18.64 -22.54 -5.75
N GLY A 388 -18.29 -23.76 -6.15
CA GLY A 388 -18.66 -24.35 -7.44
C GLY A 388 -17.44 -24.73 -8.26
N THR A 389 -17.70 -25.40 -9.38
CA THR A 389 -16.66 -25.98 -10.22
C THR A 389 -16.88 -25.66 -11.69
N MET A 390 -15.79 -25.48 -12.43
CA MET A 390 -15.84 -25.23 -13.88
C MET A 390 -16.05 -26.55 -14.63
N SER A 391 -17.01 -26.59 -15.54
CA SER A 391 -17.33 -27.83 -16.28
C SER A 391 -16.90 -27.84 -17.75
N ARG A 392 -16.83 -26.66 -18.40
CA ARG A 392 -16.40 -26.42 -19.78
C ARG A 392 -15.96 -24.95 -19.98
N PHE A 393 -15.38 -24.62 -21.13
CA PHE A 393 -14.86 -23.28 -21.42
C PHE A 393 -15.95 -22.24 -21.74
N GLU A 394 -17.08 -22.67 -22.30
CA GLU A 394 -18.14 -21.79 -22.78
C GLU A 394 -18.87 -21.06 -21.65
N ALA A 395 -19.29 -19.84 -21.96
CA ALA A 395 -20.16 -19.05 -21.09
C ALA A 395 -21.52 -19.71 -20.86
N ASN A 396 -22.15 -19.40 -19.74
CA ASN A 396 -23.48 -19.90 -19.40
C ASN A 396 -24.60 -19.24 -20.22
N ASN A 397 -25.84 -19.70 -20.00
CA ASN A 397 -27.02 -19.28 -20.75
C ASN A 397 -27.40 -17.79 -20.60
N ASN A 398 -26.79 -17.04 -19.66
CA ASN A 398 -26.96 -15.58 -19.57
C ASN A 398 -26.20 -14.83 -20.69
N PHE A 399 -25.40 -15.55 -21.46
CA PHE A 399 -24.64 -15.09 -22.63
C PHE A 399 -25.06 -15.93 -23.84
N PRO A 400 -26.24 -15.68 -24.44
CA PRO A 400 -26.86 -16.58 -25.44
C PRO A 400 -26.04 -16.74 -26.73
N SER A 401 -25.12 -15.81 -27.03
CA SER A 401 -24.18 -15.89 -28.15
C SER A 401 -22.73 -16.13 -27.70
N GLY A 402 -22.55 -16.62 -26.47
CA GLY A 402 -21.25 -16.79 -25.83
C GLY A 402 -20.49 -15.47 -25.63
N LEU A 403 -19.25 -15.58 -25.17
CA LEU A 403 -18.35 -14.42 -25.03
C LEU A 403 -18.03 -13.79 -26.39
N SER A 404 -17.90 -14.59 -27.46
CA SER A 404 -17.62 -14.09 -28.81
C SER A 404 -18.67 -13.10 -29.31
N GLY A 405 -19.96 -13.41 -29.11
CA GLY A 405 -21.05 -12.51 -29.46
C GLY A 405 -21.00 -11.20 -28.66
N LEU A 406 -20.81 -11.29 -27.34
CA LEU A 406 -20.69 -10.11 -26.48
C LEU A 406 -19.47 -9.25 -26.86
N ALA A 407 -18.29 -9.83 -26.98
CA ALA A 407 -17.06 -9.11 -27.30
C ALA A 407 -17.17 -8.42 -28.68
N SER A 408 -17.75 -9.10 -29.67
CA SER A 408 -17.99 -8.53 -31.00
C SER A 408 -18.93 -7.32 -30.93
N GLU A 409 -20.02 -7.43 -30.16
CA GLU A 409 -20.96 -6.32 -29.99
C GLU A 409 -20.33 -5.14 -29.24
N ILE A 410 -19.56 -5.39 -28.18
CA ILE A 410 -18.81 -4.36 -27.45
C ILE A 410 -17.87 -3.62 -28.40
N ARG A 411 -17.04 -4.33 -29.18
CA ARG A 411 -16.09 -3.71 -30.11
C ARG A 411 -16.79 -2.92 -31.22
N GLN A 412 -17.94 -3.40 -31.70
CA GLN A 412 -18.71 -2.71 -32.73
C GLN A 412 -19.35 -1.40 -32.21
N LYS A 413 -19.99 -1.46 -31.03
CA LYS A 413 -20.73 -0.31 -30.47
C LYS A 413 -19.82 0.69 -29.75
N TYR A 414 -18.72 0.21 -29.17
CA TYR A 414 -17.84 0.99 -28.30
C TYR A 414 -16.36 0.85 -28.71
N PRO A 415 -15.97 1.36 -29.90
CA PRO A 415 -14.60 1.19 -30.44
C PRO A 415 -13.47 1.86 -29.64
N HIS A 416 -13.84 2.63 -28.61
CA HIS A 416 -12.89 3.20 -27.65
C HIS A 416 -12.45 2.19 -26.58
N ILE A 417 -13.22 1.12 -26.36
CA ILE A 417 -12.82 -0.02 -25.52
C ILE A 417 -11.78 -0.83 -26.31
N LYS A 418 -10.55 -0.83 -25.80
CA LYS A 418 -9.39 -1.51 -26.40
C LYS A 418 -9.28 -2.93 -25.91
N HIS A 419 -9.45 -3.12 -24.60
CA HIS A 419 -9.24 -4.40 -23.94
C HIS A 419 -10.52 -4.92 -23.28
N ILE A 420 -10.78 -6.20 -23.50
CA ILE A 420 -11.87 -6.93 -22.87
C ILE A 420 -11.24 -8.09 -22.13
N ALA A 421 -11.37 -8.04 -20.80
CA ALA A 421 -10.87 -9.05 -19.90
C ALA A 421 -12.02 -9.90 -19.34
N VAL A 422 -11.69 -11.14 -18.98
CA VAL A 422 -12.55 -11.98 -18.13
C VAL A 422 -11.86 -12.34 -16.82
N TRP A 423 -12.65 -12.50 -15.78
CA TRP A 423 -12.22 -13.10 -14.53
C TRP A 423 -12.23 -14.63 -14.62
N HIS A 424 -11.24 -15.31 -14.04
CA HIS A 424 -11.30 -16.75 -13.75
C HIS A 424 -10.40 -17.11 -12.55
N ALA A 425 -10.58 -18.29 -11.96
CA ALA A 425 -9.68 -18.80 -10.92
C ALA A 425 -8.48 -19.55 -11.54
N LEU A 426 -7.37 -19.64 -10.80
CA LEU A 426 -6.18 -20.37 -11.26
C LEU A 426 -6.42 -21.87 -11.49
N LEU A 427 -7.23 -22.50 -10.63
CA LEU A 427 -7.41 -23.96 -10.57
C LEU A 427 -8.71 -24.42 -11.26
N GLY A 428 -9.27 -23.62 -12.16
CA GLY A 428 -10.62 -23.81 -12.73
C GLY A 428 -11.57 -22.74 -12.20
N TYR A 429 -12.50 -23.12 -11.32
CA TYR A 429 -13.33 -22.19 -10.54
C TYR A 429 -12.96 -22.24 -9.04
N TRP A 430 -13.77 -21.63 -8.17
CA TRP A 430 -13.51 -21.53 -6.72
C TRP A 430 -13.15 -22.85 -6.03
N ASP A 431 -13.79 -23.96 -6.43
CA ASP A 431 -13.57 -25.33 -5.91
C ASP A 431 -12.92 -26.27 -6.95
N GLY A 432 -12.36 -25.75 -8.04
CA GLY A 432 -11.70 -26.56 -9.08
C GLY A 432 -12.56 -26.80 -10.32
N ILE A 433 -12.43 -28.00 -10.91
CA ILE A 433 -13.23 -28.46 -12.07
C ILE A 433 -14.26 -29.50 -11.65
N THR A 434 -15.37 -29.61 -12.39
CA THR A 434 -16.42 -30.58 -12.05
C THR A 434 -15.91 -32.00 -12.36
N PRO A 435 -15.99 -32.94 -11.42
CA PRO A 435 -15.71 -34.35 -11.70
C PRO A 435 -16.56 -34.87 -12.87
N ASP A 436 -15.99 -35.70 -13.73
CA ASP A 436 -16.64 -36.32 -14.90
C ASP A 436 -17.20 -35.35 -15.96
N SER A 437 -16.89 -34.04 -15.87
CA SER A 437 -17.28 -33.06 -16.88
C SER A 437 -16.49 -33.19 -18.17
N GLU A 438 -16.86 -32.41 -19.18
CA GLU A 438 -16.12 -32.32 -20.45
C GLU A 438 -14.62 -32.05 -20.22
N LEU A 439 -14.29 -31.09 -19.34
CA LEU A 439 -12.90 -30.82 -18.97
C LEU A 439 -12.22 -32.02 -18.27
N ALA A 440 -12.91 -32.71 -17.36
CA ALA A 440 -12.34 -33.86 -16.66
C ALA A 440 -12.16 -35.10 -17.57
N GLN A 441 -12.90 -35.17 -18.68
CA GLN A 441 -12.76 -36.20 -19.70
C GLN A 441 -11.65 -35.87 -20.69
N GLU A 442 -11.48 -34.60 -21.03
CA GLU A 442 -10.48 -34.12 -22.00
C GLU A 442 -9.07 -34.04 -21.42
N TYR A 443 -8.94 -33.71 -20.13
CA TYR A 443 -7.64 -33.54 -19.47
C TYR A 443 -7.45 -34.53 -18.33
N LYS A 444 -6.21 -34.98 -18.12
CA LYS A 444 -5.83 -35.74 -16.93
C LYS A 444 -6.08 -34.89 -15.68
N THR A 445 -6.71 -35.47 -14.67
CA THR A 445 -7.03 -34.78 -13.41
C THR A 445 -6.26 -35.35 -12.22
N ILE A 446 -6.28 -34.61 -11.12
CA ILE A 446 -5.79 -35.01 -9.80
C ILE A 446 -6.80 -34.57 -8.74
N GLU A 447 -6.99 -35.40 -7.72
CA GLU A 447 -7.75 -35.02 -6.53
C GLU A 447 -6.81 -34.60 -5.41
N CYS A 448 -7.07 -33.45 -4.79
CA CYS A 448 -6.29 -32.96 -3.68
C CYS A 448 -7.20 -32.64 -2.48
N PRO A 449 -6.86 -33.11 -1.26
CA PRO A 449 -7.59 -32.75 -0.07
C PRO A 449 -7.39 -31.27 0.26
N TRP A 450 -8.50 -30.57 0.41
CA TRP A 450 -8.58 -29.17 0.78
C TRP A 450 -9.48 -29.02 2.00
N LYS A 451 -9.11 -28.13 2.90
CA LYS A 451 -9.90 -27.83 4.10
C LYS A 451 -10.57 -26.47 3.95
N ASP A 452 -11.89 -26.49 3.99
CA ASP A 452 -12.70 -25.28 4.01
C ASP A 452 -12.38 -24.47 5.27
N ASN A 453 -12.03 -23.21 5.06
CA ASN A 453 -11.62 -22.30 6.12
C ASN A 453 -12.79 -21.73 6.93
N VAL A 454 -14.01 -21.80 6.40
CA VAL A 454 -15.25 -21.37 7.03
C VAL A 454 -15.90 -22.52 7.79
N THR A 455 -16.08 -23.67 7.13
CA THR A 455 -16.80 -24.82 7.72
C THR A 455 -15.86 -25.78 8.45
N GLY A 456 -14.57 -25.77 8.13
CA GLY A 456 -13.60 -26.74 8.64
C GLY A 456 -13.67 -28.11 7.97
N GLU A 457 -14.59 -28.31 7.02
CA GLU A 457 -14.80 -29.56 6.30
C GLU A 457 -13.61 -29.85 5.37
N ILE A 458 -13.19 -31.12 5.31
CA ILE A 458 -12.17 -31.57 4.36
C ILE A 458 -12.89 -32.20 3.17
N ARG A 459 -12.62 -31.66 1.99
CA ARG A 459 -13.17 -32.15 0.71
C ARG A 459 -12.02 -32.44 -0.25
N ASN A 460 -12.20 -33.44 -1.10
CA ASN A 460 -11.30 -33.65 -2.23
C ASN A 460 -11.77 -32.77 -3.39
N LEU A 461 -10.92 -31.84 -3.80
CA LEU A 461 -11.18 -31.00 -4.96
C LEU A 461 -10.46 -31.60 -6.17
N THR A 462 -11.10 -31.54 -7.32
CA THR A 462 -10.54 -32.04 -8.58
C THR A 462 -9.90 -30.89 -9.35
N PHE A 463 -8.64 -31.07 -9.73
CA PHE A 463 -7.86 -30.10 -10.51
C PHE A 463 -7.28 -30.77 -11.77
N ILE A 464 -6.86 -29.96 -12.73
CA ILE A 464 -6.07 -30.44 -13.88
C ILE A 464 -4.71 -30.92 -13.38
N HIS A 465 -4.27 -32.10 -13.84
CA HIS A 465 -2.99 -32.68 -13.47
C HIS A 465 -1.84 -31.84 -14.05
N PRO A 466 -0.70 -31.68 -13.33
CA PRO A 466 0.47 -30.93 -13.82
C PRO A 466 1.00 -31.34 -15.21
N GLU A 467 0.74 -32.57 -15.66
CA GLU A 467 1.13 -33.05 -16.99
C GLU A 467 0.31 -32.40 -18.12
N ASP A 468 -0.94 -32.03 -17.84
CA ASP A 468 -1.89 -31.50 -18.83
C ASP A 468 -2.18 -30.00 -18.62
N VAL A 469 -1.73 -29.40 -17.52
CA VAL A 469 -2.05 -28.00 -17.18
C VAL A 469 -1.55 -27.00 -18.24
N GLU A 470 -0.41 -27.25 -18.88
CA GLU A 470 0.09 -26.41 -19.96
C GLU A 470 -0.83 -26.46 -21.18
N ARG A 471 -1.29 -27.65 -21.57
CA ARG A 471 -2.26 -27.85 -22.65
C ARG A 471 -3.60 -27.19 -22.31
N PHE A 472 -4.09 -27.38 -21.08
CA PHE A 472 -5.32 -26.76 -20.60
C PHE A 472 -5.31 -25.24 -20.72
N PHE A 473 -4.25 -24.56 -20.23
CA PHE A 473 -4.16 -23.10 -20.35
C PHE A 473 -3.98 -22.63 -21.80
N ASP A 474 -3.24 -23.39 -22.63
CA ASP A 474 -3.09 -23.08 -24.06
C ASP A 474 -4.45 -23.12 -24.77
N ASP A 475 -5.22 -24.20 -24.57
CA ASP A 475 -6.54 -24.38 -25.15
C ASP A 475 -7.54 -23.34 -24.63
N PHE A 476 -7.55 -23.11 -23.30
CA PHE A 476 -8.46 -22.14 -22.68
C PHE A 476 -8.20 -20.72 -23.17
N TYR A 477 -6.94 -20.29 -23.22
CA TYR A 477 -6.61 -18.92 -23.65
C TYR A 477 -6.71 -18.75 -25.17
N SER A 478 -6.50 -19.82 -25.94
CA SER A 478 -6.83 -19.87 -27.36
C SER A 478 -8.33 -19.65 -27.57
N PHE A 479 -9.19 -20.35 -26.83
CA PHE A 479 -10.64 -20.17 -26.87
C PHE A 479 -11.07 -18.74 -26.50
N LEU A 480 -10.51 -18.19 -25.42
CA LEU A 480 -10.79 -16.81 -24.99
C LEU A 480 -10.34 -15.79 -26.06
N SER A 481 -9.14 -15.96 -26.61
CA SER A 481 -8.60 -15.11 -27.68
C SER A 481 -9.47 -15.15 -28.94
N GLN A 482 -9.88 -16.34 -29.38
CA GLN A 482 -10.82 -16.52 -30.50
C GLN A 482 -12.20 -15.93 -30.21
N SER A 483 -12.60 -15.87 -28.93
CA SER A 483 -13.81 -15.19 -28.46
C SER A 483 -13.64 -13.66 -28.37
N GLY A 484 -12.50 -13.10 -28.76
CA GLY A 484 -12.25 -11.65 -28.76
C GLY A 484 -11.85 -11.06 -27.42
N ILE A 485 -11.56 -11.91 -26.42
CA ILE A 485 -10.96 -11.54 -25.13
C ILE A 485 -9.45 -11.40 -25.32
N ASP A 486 -8.83 -10.40 -24.68
CA ASP A 486 -7.40 -10.09 -24.89
C ASP A 486 -6.63 -9.82 -23.59
N SER A 487 -7.26 -10.10 -22.45
CA SER A 487 -6.74 -9.86 -21.11
C SER A 487 -7.50 -10.70 -20.07
N VAL A 488 -6.92 -10.88 -18.88
CA VAL A 488 -7.51 -11.71 -17.81
C VAL A 488 -7.26 -11.13 -16.42
N LYS A 489 -8.20 -11.35 -15.51
CA LYS A 489 -8.01 -11.21 -14.06
C LYS A 489 -8.06 -12.60 -13.44
N VAL A 490 -6.97 -13.03 -12.81
CA VAL A 490 -6.82 -14.40 -12.29
C VAL A 490 -6.84 -14.40 -10.78
N ASP A 491 -7.93 -14.92 -10.22
CA ASP A 491 -8.21 -14.98 -8.79
C ASP A 491 -7.89 -16.36 -8.21
N VAL A 492 -8.14 -16.47 -6.90
CA VAL A 492 -8.06 -17.70 -6.10
C VAL A 492 -6.70 -18.40 -6.19
N GLN A 493 -5.63 -17.66 -6.51
CA GLN A 493 -4.29 -18.22 -6.66
C GLN A 493 -3.75 -18.75 -5.31
N SER A 494 -4.13 -18.10 -4.21
CA SER A 494 -3.78 -18.51 -2.85
C SER A 494 -4.33 -19.88 -2.45
N ARG A 495 -5.32 -20.44 -3.18
CA ARG A 495 -5.95 -21.73 -2.85
C ARG A 495 -4.94 -22.86 -2.72
N ILE A 496 -3.87 -22.82 -3.49
CA ILE A 496 -2.80 -23.83 -3.42
C ILE A 496 -2.18 -23.87 -2.02
N ASP A 497 -2.08 -22.75 -1.30
CA ASP A 497 -1.56 -22.70 0.07
C ASP A 497 -2.50 -23.36 1.09
N GLU A 498 -3.78 -23.59 0.73
CA GLU A 498 -4.83 -24.17 1.58
C GLU A 498 -4.96 -25.70 1.46
N LEU A 499 -4.27 -26.31 0.48
CA LEU A 499 -4.24 -27.77 0.35
C LEU A 499 -3.62 -28.41 1.61
N GLN A 500 -4.05 -29.62 1.95
CA GLN A 500 -3.59 -30.26 3.19
C GLN A 500 -2.14 -30.77 3.09
N ASN A 501 -1.73 -31.28 1.93
CA ASN A 501 -0.44 -31.94 1.77
C ASN A 501 0.56 -31.04 1.06
N ALA A 502 1.77 -30.86 1.59
CA ALA A 502 2.82 -30.12 0.87
C ALA A 502 3.23 -30.75 -0.46
N SER A 503 3.11 -32.07 -0.62
CA SER A 503 3.36 -32.75 -1.90
C SER A 503 2.49 -32.16 -3.00
N ASP A 504 1.21 -31.93 -2.71
CA ASP A 504 0.24 -31.41 -3.66
C ASP A 504 0.52 -29.94 -3.95
N LYS A 505 0.85 -29.14 -2.93
CA LYS A 505 1.26 -27.74 -3.09
C LYS A 505 2.47 -27.62 -4.01
N ASN A 506 3.51 -28.43 -3.75
CA ASN A 506 4.75 -28.44 -4.51
C ASN A 506 4.54 -28.93 -5.95
N ALA A 507 3.68 -29.93 -6.13
CA ALA A 507 3.37 -30.48 -7.46
C ALA A 507 2.53 -29.52 -8.31
N LEU A 508 1.63 -28.74 -7.72
CA LEU A 508 0.70 -27.88 -8.46
C LEU A 508 1.24 -26.47 -8.72
N LEU A 509 1.87 -25.81 -7.73
CA LEU A 509 2.13 -24.37 -7.82
C LEU A 509 2.94 -23.97 -9.05
N MET A 510 4.15 -24.53 -9.21
CA MET A 510 5.05 -24.14 -10.29
C MET A 510 4.48 -24.48 -11.68
N PRO A 511 3.93 -25.69 -11.93
CA PRO A 511 3.30 -26.00 -13.21
C PRO A 511 2.14 -25.06 -13.57
N TYR A 512 1.24 -24.76 -12.62
CA TYR A 512 0.12 -23.85 -12.87
C TYR A 512 0.58 -22.41 -13.15
N GLN A 513 1.50 -21.87 -12.33
CA GLN A 513 2.02 -20.51 -12.51
C GLN A 513 2.81 -20.37 -13.83
N ASN A 514 3.58 -21.40 -14.21
CA ASN A 514 4.27 -21.42 -15.50
C ASN A 514 3.29 -21.49 -16.68
N ALA A 515 2.29 -22.37 -16.63
CA ALA A 515 1.28 -22.50 -17.67
C ALA A 515 0.48 -21.21 -17.85
N LEU A 516 0.05 -20.62 -16.73
CA LEU A 516 -0.62 -19.31 -16.70
C LEU A 516 0.24 -18.23 -17.36
N PHE A 517 1.49 -18.09 -16.94
CA PHE A 517 2.39 -17.06 -17.44
C PHE A 517 2.67 -17.23 -18.95
N LYS A 518 2.93 -18.46 -19.40
CA LYS A 518 3.14 -18.78 -20.81
C LYS A 518 1.91 -18.44 -21.66
N ALA A 519 0.73 -18.87 -21.24
CA ALA A 519 -0.51 -18.64 -21.97
C ALA A 519 -0.86 -17.14 -22.00
N ALA A 520 -0.76 -16.43 -20.88
CA ALA A 520 -1.00 -14.99 -20.81
C ALA A 520 -0.06 -14.21 -21.73
N ASN A 521 1.20 -14.62 -21.81
CA ASN A 521 2.16 -14.01 -22.72
C ASN A 521 1.82 -14.31 -24.20
N LYS A 522 1.51 -15.58 -24.52
CA LYS A 522 1.20 -16.03 -25.90
C LYS A 522 -0.04 -15.37 -26.48
N TYR A 523 -1.12 -15.26 -25.70
CA TYR A 523 -2.43 -14.83 -26.20
C TYR A 523 -2.79 -13.39 -25.85
N PHE A 524 -2.27 -12.86 -24.74
CA PHE A 524 -2.72 -11.59 -24.16
C PHE A 524 -1.59 -10.57 -23.97
N ASP A 525 -0.40 -10.80 -24.51
CA ASP A 525 0.78 -9.95 -24.33
C ASP A 525 1.06 -9.63 -22.85
N THR A 526 0.80 -10.58 -21.94
CA THR A 526 0.95 -10.42 -20.49
C THR A 526 -0.03 -9.40 -19.87
N ARG A 527 -1.15 -9.08 -20.53
CA ARG A 527 -2.28 -8.34 -19.93
C ARG A 527 -3.03 -9.22 -18.94
N ILE A 528 -2.43 -9.42 -17.77
CA ILE A 528 -2.95 -10.22 -16.66
C ILE A 528 -2.94 -9.43 -15.35
N ILE A 529 -4.02 -9.56 -14.58
CA ILE A 529 -4.08 -9.15 -13.18
C ILE A 529 -3.91 -10.38 -12.29
N TYR A 530 -2.83 -10.41 -11.52
CA TYR A 530 -2.64 -11.36 -10.43
C TYR A 530 -3.45 -10.89 -9.22
N CYS A 531 -4.49 -11.64 -8.89
CA CYS A 531 -5.41 -11.31 -7.83
C CYS A 531 -5.54 -12.51 -6.87
N MET A 532 -5.83 -12.23 -5.59
CA MET A 532 -5.80 -13.23 -4.52
C MET A 532 -4.46 -14.01 -4.46
N SER A 533 -3.36 -13.32 -4.71
CA SER A 533 -2.05 -13.90 -4.98
C SER A 533 -0.99 -13.58 -3.91
N HIS A 534 -1.40 -13.04 -2.76
CA HIS A 534 -0.47 -12.60 -1.70
C HIS A 534 0.11 -13.75 -0.86
N ILE A 535 0.51 -14.85 -1.50
CA ILE A 535 1.29 -15.90 -0.84
C ILE A 535 2.78 -15.69 -1.13
N PRO A 536 3.69 -15.81 -0.13
CA PRO A 536 5.10 -15.46 -0.30
C PRO A 536 5.77 -16.10 -1.51
N ILE A 537 5.45 -17.37 -1.81
CA ILE A 537 6.03 -18.11 -2.94
C ILE A 537 5.59 -17.58 -4.32
N ILE A 538 4.37 -17.03 -4.48
CA ILE A 538 3.99 -16.35 -5.72
C ILE A 538 4.70 -15.01 -5.82
N LEU A 539 4.76 -14.25 -4.72
CA LEU A 539 5.43 -12.95 -4.69
C LEU A 539 6.93 -13.08 -4.95
N SER A 540 7.57 -14.16 -4.48
CA SER A 540 8.97 -14.46 -4.81
C SER A 540 9.14 -14.72 -6.31
N MET A 541 8.27 -15.53 -6.91
CA MET A 541 8.33 -15.79 -8.35
C MET A 541 8.21 -14.49 -9.15
N LEU A 542 7.20 -13.67 -8.84
CA LEU A 542 6.99 -12.36 -9.46
C LEU A 542 8.18 -11.42 -9.25
N SER A 543 8.88 -11.49 -8.12
CA SER A 543 10.05 -10.65 -7.83
C SER A 543 11.22 -10.82 -8.81
N THR A 544 11.25 -11.95 -9.54
CA THR A 544 12.33 -12.34 -10.46
C THR A 544 12.02 -12.11 -11.93
N VAL A 545 10.81 -11.64 -12.26
CA VAL A 545 10.38 -11.41 -13.64
C VAL A 545 11.08 -10.18 -14.21
N ASP A 546 11.62 -10.30 -15.42
CA ASP A 546 12.31 -9.20 -16.13
C ASP A 546 11.32 -8.25 -16.87
N ALA A 547 10.01 -8.42 -16.63
CA ALA A 547 8.93 -7.72 -17.32
C ALA A 547 8.11 -6.84 -16.34
N PRO A 548 8.13 -5.51 -16.50
CA PRO A 548 7.51 -4.61 -15.53
C PRO A 548 5.97 -4.50 -15.61
N ASN A 549 5.32 -5.24 -16.50
CA ASN A 549 3.93 -5.01 -16.90
C ASN A 549 2.90 -5.93 -16.21
N ILE A 550 3.34 -6.79 -15.29
CA ILE A 550 2.40 -7.65 -14.55
C ILE A 550 1.62 -6.79 -13.56
N VAL A 551 0.30 -6.78 -13.69
CA VAL A 551 -0.56 -6.11 -12.72
C VAL A 551 -0.81 -7.06 -11.55
N LEU A 552 -0.70 -6.56 -10.32
CA LEU A 552 -1.01 -7.30 -9.09
C LEU A 552 -1.98 -6.49 -8.25
N ARG A 553 -3.12 -7.08 -7.87
CA ARG A 553 -4.02 -6.47 -6.89
C ARG A 553 -3.30 -6.38 -5.55
N SER A 554 -3.18 -5.19 -4.98
CA SER A 554 -2.36 -4.91 -3.79
C SER A 554 -3.14 -4.83 -2.47
N SER A 555 -4.42 -5.23 -2.46
CA SER A 555 -5.27 -5.24 -1.26
C SER A 555 -6.37 -6.29 -1.30
N ASP A 556 -7.05 -6.45 -0.16
CA ASP A 556 -8.39 -7.04 -0.08
C ASP A 556 -9.40 -6.22 -0.92
N ASP A 557 -10.56 -6.82 -1.14
CA ASP A 557 -11.65 -6.29 -1.93
C ASP A 557 -12.16 -4.94 -1.41
N PHE A 558 -12.59 -4.11 -2.36
CA PHE A 558 -13.31 -2.89 -2.11
C PHE A 558 -14.80 -3.18 -1.87
N TYR A 559 -15.28 -2.87 -0.67
CA TYR A 559 -16.67 -3.02 -0.25
C TYR A 559 -17.38 -1.66 -0.17
N PRO A 560 -18.03 -1.17 -1.26
CA PRO A 560 -18.59 0.18 -1.32
C PRO A 560 -19.68 0.46 -0.28
N SER A 561 -20.39 -0.58 0.16
CA SER A 561 -21.51 -0.46 1.10
C SER A 561 -21.09 -0.46 2.57
N VAL A 562 -19.79 -0.63 2.88
CA VAL A 562 -19.28 -0.74 4.24
C VAL A 562 -18.36 0.46 4.56
N PRO A 563 -18.87 1.55 5.19
CA PRO A 563 -18.10 2.78 5.41
C PRO A 563 -16.71 2.58 6.04
N ALA A 564 -16.58 1.63 6.97
CA ALA A 564 -15.34 1.35 7.68
C ALA A 564 -14.22 0.76 6.78
N THR A 565 -14.56 0.16 5.63
CA THR A 565 -13.56 -0.45 4.74
C THR A 565 -12.87 0.57 3.85
N HIS A 566 -13.52 1.70 3.53
CA HIS A 566 -12.98 2.71 2.60
C HIS A 566 -11.59 3.23 3.01
N THR A 567 -11.47 3.74 4.23
CA THR A 567 -10.19 4.28 4.70
C THR A 567 -9.19 3.17 5.01
N ASN A 568 -9.64 1.96 5.39
CA ASN A 568 -8.77 0.79 5.57
C ASN A 568 -8.17 0.34 4.24
N HIS A 569 -8.97 0.31 3.18
CA HIS A 569 -8.55 -0.07 1.85
C HIS A 569 -7.42 0.86 1.34
N ILE A 570 -7.57 2.18 1.50
CA ILE A 570 -6.53 3.15 1.11
C ILE A 570 -5.28 2.99 1.99
N PHE A 571 -5.46 2.85 3.30
CA PHE A 571 -4.36 2.65 4.25
C PHE A 571 -3.54 1.39 3.91
N SER A 572 -4.23 0.27 3.63
CA SER A 572 -3.60 -1.00 3.28
C SER A 572 -2.80 -0.91 1.99
N ASN A 573 -3.39 -0.37 0.92
CA ASN A 573 -2.68 -0.20 -0.34
C ASN A 573 -1.45 0.71 -0.19
N ALA A 574 -1.59 1.84 0.52
CA ALA A 574 -0.50 2.78 0.72
C ALA A 574 0.69 2.18 1.47
N HIS A 575 0.44 1.34 2.48
CA HIS A 575 1.52 0.66 3.21
C HIS A 575 2.07 -0.55 2.44
N ASN A 576 1.22 -1.28 1.71
CA ASN A 576 1.65 -2.40 0.90
C ASN A 576 2.64 -1.97 -0.21
N THR A 577 2.64 -0.69 -0.59
CA THR A 577 3.65 -0.11 -1.50
C THR A 577 5.09 -0.32 -1.02
N HIS A 578 5.35 -0.39 0.29
CA HIS A 578 6.71 -0.60 0.82
C HIS A 578 7.34 -1.90 0.29
N LEU A 579 6.52 -2.92 0.03
CA LEU A 579 6.93 -4.15 -0.62
C LEU A 579 6.67 -4.11 -2.13
N PHE A 580 5.42 -3.88 -2.54
CA PHE A 580 5.03 -4.11 -3.94
C PHE A 580 5.66 -3.12 -4.92
N SER A 581 5.99 -1.89 -4.52
CA SER A 581 6.65 -0.93 -5.42
C SER A 581 8.10 -1.32 -5.75
N ARG A 582 8.66 -2.32 -5.04
CA ARG A 582 10.02 -2.85 -5.25
C ARG A 582 10.02 -4.18 -5.99
N LEU A 583 8.85 -4.75 -6.25
CA LEU A 583 8.69 -5.89 -7.14
C LEU A 583 8.45 -5.37 -8.57
N PRO A 584 8.76 -6.15 -9.62
CA PRO A 584 8.49 -5.77 -11.01
C PRO A 584 7.00 -5.96 -11.34
N VAL A 585 6.12 -5.31 -10.56
CA VAL A 585 4.67 -5.36 -10.71
C VAL A 585 4.06 -3.96 -10.72
N VAL A 586 2.94 -3.82 -11.41
CA VAL A 586 2.06 -2.64 -11.37
C VAL A 586 0.96 -2.90 -10.34
N GLN A 587 0.81 -2.01 -9.37
CA GLN A 587 -0.18 -2.18 -8.30
C GLN A 587 -1.59 -1.81 -8.78
N ASP A 588 -2.50 -2.77 -8.74
CA ASP A 588 -3.95 -2.57 -8.86
C ASP A 588 -4.53 -2.35 -7.47
N TRP A 589 -5.04 -1.14 -7.23
CA TRP A 589 -5.68 -0.77 -5.96
C TRP A 589 -7.15 -1.17 -5.92
N ASP A 590 -7.57 -2.14 -6.71
CA ASP A 590 -8.94 -2.59 -6.89
C ASP A 590 -9.89 -1.51 -7.46
N MET A 591 -11.01 -1.98 -7.99
CA MET A 591 -12.08 -1.12 -8.45
C MET A 591 -12.65 -0.25 -7.33
N PHE A 592 -13.26 0.87 -7.70
CA PHE A 592 -14.03 1.68 -6.75
C PHE A 592 -15.28 2.27 -7.41
N SER A 593 -16.21 2.74 -6.59
CA SER A 593 -17.41 3.42 -7.09
C SER A 593 -17.25 4.94 -7.02
N THR A 594 -17.52 5.60 -8.14
CA THR A 594 -17.49 7.06 -8.26
C THR A 594 -18.74 7.74 -7.70
N GLY A 595 -19.88 7.04 -7.56
CA GLY A 595 -21.12 7.64 -7.07
C GLY A 595 -21.85 6.97 -5.91
N LEU A 596 -21.55 5.71 -5.55
CA LEU A 596 -22.27 5.01 -4.48
C LEU A 596 -21.94 5.55 -3.07
N SER A 597 -20.73 6.09 -2.87
CA SER A 597 -20.28 6.60 -1.58
C SER A 597 -19.77 8.05 -1.70
N PRO A 598 -20.65 9.07 -1.85
CA PRO A 598 -20.24 10.46 -2.10
C PRO A 598 -19.19 11.00 -1.12
N LYS A 599 -19.22 10.56 0.14
CA LYS A 599 -18.23 10.91 1.17
C LYS A 599 -16.81 10.45 0.83
N TYR A 600 -16.66 9.29 0.20
CA TYR A 600 -15.37 8.62 -0.03
C TYR A 600 -14.97 8.55 -1.51
N SER A 601 -15.88 8.77 -2.47
CA SER A 601 -15.57 8.58 -3.89
C SER A 601 -14.45 9.50 -4.39
N SER A 602 -14.44 10.77 -3.98
CA SER A 602 -13.34 11.69 -4.35
C SER A 602 -12.02 11.32 -3.65
N LEU A 603 -12.09 10.84 -2.40
CA LEU A 603 -10.95 10.33 -1.64
C LEU A 603 -10.30 9.14 -2.36
N HIS A 604 -11.11 8.17 -2.81
CA HIS A 604 -10.62 7.03 -3.58
C HIS A 604 -10.02 7.46 -4.92
N ALA A 605 -10.68 8.34 -5.67
CA ALA A 605 -10.16 8.81 -6.95
C ALA A 605 -8.80 9.51 -6.80
N ALA A 606 -8.63 10.36 -5.78
CA ALA A 606 -7.34 10.98 -5.47
C ALA A 606 -6.27 9.94 -5.08
N ALA A 607 -6.64 8.90 -4.31
CA ALA A 607 -5.75 7.80 -4.02
C ALA A 607 -5.34 7.00 -5.28
N ARG A 608 -6.25 6.82 -6.25
CA ARG A 608 -5.96 6.13 -7.54
C ARG A 608 -5.07 6.96 -8.48
N VAL A 609 -4.99 8.27 -8.31
CA VAL A 609 -3.96 9.08 -8.99
C VAL A 609 -2.56 8.63 -8.56
N LEU A 610 -2.42 8.18 -7.31
CA LEU A 610 -1.13 7.82 -6.71
C LEU A 610 -0.76 6.34 -6.85
N SER A 611 -1.73 5.46 -7.18
CA SER A 611 -1.46 4.03 -7.33
C SER A 611 -0.48 3.71 -8.47
N GLY A 612 -0.44 4.56 -9.51
CA GLY A 612 0.42 4.37 -10.68
C GLY A 612 0.06 3.20 -11.58
N GLY A 613 -1.01 2.46 -11.26
CA GLY A 613 -1.53 1.32 -12.02
C GLY A 613 -2.95 1.55 -12.55
N PRO A 614 -3.65 0.48 -12.98
CA PRO A 614 -4.93 0.60 -13.64
C PRO A 614 -6.01 1.13 -12.69
N LYS A 615 -7.02 1.79 -13.27
CA LYS A 615 -8.06 2.50 -12.54
C LYS A 615 -9.43 1.95 -12.91
N PHE A 616 -9.91 0.96 -12.17
CA PHE A 616 -11.21 0.36 -12.44
C PHE A 616 -12.33 1.09 -11.67
N ILE A 617 -13.42 1.42 -12.37
CA ILE A 617 -14.67 1.88 -11.78
C ILE A 617 -15.73 0.78 -11.83
N THR A 618 -16.74 0.84 -10.96
CA THR A 618 -17.77 -0.20 -10.83
C THR A 618 -19.13 0.37 -10.38
N ASP A 619 -19.54 1.48 -10.98
CA ASP A 619 -20.81 2.13 -10.68
C ASP A 619 -21.99 1.47 -11.38
N THR A 620 -23.11 1.30 -10.68
CA THR A 620 -24.36 0.90 -11.32
C THR A 620 -24.82 1.91 -12.38
N PRO A 621 -25.54 1.49 -13.44
CA PRO A 621 -26.11 2.42 -14.42
C PRO A 621 -26.82 3.61 -13.77
N GLY A 622 -26.54 4.82 -14.24
CA GLY A 622 -27.11 6.06 -13.70
C GLY A 622 -26.45 6.61 -12.43
N ALA A 623 -25.49 5.90 -11.82
CA ALA A 623 -24.79 6.35 -10.61
C ALA A 623 -23.38 6.93 -10.89
N HIS A 624 -22.95 7.01 -12.15
CA HIS A 624 -21.60 7.47 -12.48
C HIS A 624 -21.39 8.94 -12.12
N ASN A 625 -20.19 9.28 -11.63
CA ASN A 625 -19.77 10.67 -11.44
C ASN A 625 -18.63 11.00 -12.40
N ALA A 626 -18.96 11.68 -13.51
CA ALA A 626 -18.02 12.02 -14.57
C ALA A 626 -16.91 12.99 -14.11
N ASP A 627 -17.21 13.91 -13.19
CA ASP A 627 -16.23 14.86 -12.65
C ASP A 627 -15.12 14.13 -11.87
N ILE A 628 -15.50 13.09 -11.11
CA ILE A 628 -14.55 12.24 -10.38
C ILE A 628 -13.67 11.44 -11.34
N VAL A 629 -14.25 10.87 -12.41
CA VAL A 629 -13.47 10.15 -13.43
C VAL A 629 -12.48 11.08 -14.13
N LYS A 630 -12.93 12.29 -14.52
CA LYS A 630 -12.09 13.29 -15.16
C LYS A 630 -10.92 13.70 -14.26
N MET A 631 -11.20 14.01 -12.99
CA MET A 631 -10.17 14.35 -11.99
C MET A 631 -9.08 13.27 -11.91
N MET A 632 -9.48 11.99 -11.85
CA MET A 632 -8.55 10.87 -11.74
C MET A 632 -7.65 10.70 -12.98
N LEU A 633 -8.05 11.25 -14.12
CA LEU A 633 -7.33 11.19 -15.39
C LEU A 633 -6.42 12.40 -15.64
N GLU A 634 -6.63 13.52 -14.95
CA GLU A 634 -5.85 14.75 -15.14
C GLU A 634 -4.38 14.63 -14.67
N MET A 635 -4.09 13.65 -13.82
CA MET A 635 -2.77 13.42 -13.24
C MET A 635 -2.32 11.96 -13.39
N GLY A 636 -1.08 11.79 -13.87
CA GLY A 636 -0.41 10.50 -13.99
C GLY A 636 1.01 10.56 -13.44
N LEU A 637 1.44 9.49 -12.78
CA LEU A 637 2.78 9.35 -12.22
C LEU A 637 3.67 8.46 -13.10
N GLU A 638 4.98 8.64 -12.99
CA GLU A 638 5.96 7.73 -13.62
C GLU A 638 6.01 6.36 -12.95
N LYS A 639 5.84 6.34 -11.64
CA LYS A 639 5.83 5.15 -10.80
C LYS A 639 4.76 5.33 -9.70
N PRO A 640 4.26 4.25 -9.11
CA PRO A 640 3.42 4.32 -7.93
C PRO A 640 4.06 5.22 -6.86
N ALA A 641 3.26 6.07 -6.23
CA ALA A 641 3.70 6.82 -5.07
C ALA A 641 3.98 5.89 -3.90
N VAL A 642 4.89 6.30 -3.01
CA VAL A 642 5.27 5.53 -1.82
C VAL A 642 4.85 6.29 -0.57
N ASN A 643 4.34 5.58 0.44
CA ASN A 643 4.13 6.14 1.77
C ASN A 643 5.48 6.50 2.40
N ILE A 644 5.62 7.74 2.87
CA ILE A 644 6.90 8.23 3.44
C ILE A 644 7.01 7.99 4.95
N TYR A 645 5.94 7.56 5.61
CA TYR A 645 5.90 7.31 7.06
C TYR A 645 5.51 5.87 7.37
N PRO A 646 6.44 4.90 7.23
CA PRO A 646 6.14 3.47 7.39
C PRO A 646 5.60 3.10 8.78
N PHE A 647 6.00 3.83 9.83
CA PHE A 647 5.71 3.49 11.23
C PHE A 647 4.48 4.19 11.81
N ARG A 648 3.71 4.93 11.01
CA ARG A 648 2.47 5.58 11.47
C ARG A 648 1.30 4.62 11.33
N GLY A 649 0.81 4.12 12.46
CA GLY A 649 -0.40 3.31 12.50
C GLY A 649 -1.65 4.13 12.15
N LYS A 650 -2.68 3.45 11.64
CA LYS A 650 -3.94 4.08 11.23
C LYS A 650 -4.62 4.85 12.38
N ASP A 651 -4.62 4.26 13.57
CA ASP A 651 -5.34 4.78 14.74
C ASP A 651 -4.57 5.87 15.50
N GLU A 652 -3.46 6.37 14.93
CA GLU A 652 -2.70 7.49 15.50
C GLU A 652 -3.32 8.86 15.19
N GLY A 653 -4.38 8.92 14.38
CA GLY A 653 -5.06 10.17 14.04
C GLY A 653 -4.19 11.12 13.21
N ARG A 654 -3.37 10.56 12.32
CA ARG A 654 -2.38 11.28 11.50
C ARG A 654 -2.75 11.24 10.03
N LEU A 655 -2.25 12.22 9.29
CA LEU A 655 -2.41 12.21 7.84
C LEU A 655 -1.53 11.10 7.24
N LEU A 656 -2.11 10.33 6.32
CA LEU A 656 -1.36 9.49 5.40
C LEU A 656 -0.73 10.41 4.35
N VAL A 657 0.56 10.25 4.11
CA VAL A 657 1.32 11.06 3.14
C VAL A 657 2.03 10.14 2.16
N MET A 658 1.73 10.32 0.88
CA MET A 658 2.31 9.53 -0.21
C MET A 658 2.99 10.45 -1.21
N GLN A 659 4.20 10.09 -1.63
CA GLN A 659 4.98 10.89 -2.59
C GLN A 659 5.26 10.09 -3.85
N GLY A 660 4.98 10.69 -5.00
CA GLY A 660 5.25 10.14 -6.32
C GLY A 660 5.91 11.17 -7.24
N LEU A 661 6.67 10.69 -8.22
CA LEU A 661 7.29 11.52 -9.24
C LEU A 661 6.45 11.50 -10.53
N ARG A 662 6.29 12.67 -11.12
CA ARG A 662 5.77 12.90 -12.46
C ARG A 662 6.83 13.65 -13.27
N ARG A 663 6.95 13.34 -14.56
CA ARG A 663 7.62 14.23 -15.52
C ARG A 663 6.63 14.69 -16.56
N ASP A 664 6.76 15.95 -16.96
CA ASP A 664 6.03 16.47 -18.10
C ASP A 664 6.69 16.06 -19.43
N ALA A 665 6.06 16.44 -20.55
CA ALA A 665 6.58 16.16 -21.89
C ALA A 665 7.95 16.83 -22.18
N LYS A 666 8.36 17.81 -21.36
CA LYS A 666 9.66 18.50 -21.47
C LYS A 666 10.72 17.88 -20.55
N GLY A 667 10.38 16.83 -19.81
CA GLY A 667 11.26 16.14 -18.87
C GLY A 667 11.37 16.80 -17.49
N LEU A 668 10.64 17.90 -17.25
CA LEU A 668 10.66 18.60 -15.97
C LEU A 668 9.99 17.74 -14.90
N GLY A 669 10.70 17.49 -13.81
CA GLY A 669 10.21 16.74 -12.67
C GLY A 669 9.20 17.52 -11.84
N THR A 670 8.17 16.84 -11.37
CA THR A 670 7.19 17.35 -10.43
C THR A 670 6.92 16.27 -9.40
N ILE A 671 6.98 16.62 -8.12
CA ILE A 671 6.59 15.71 -7.04
C ILE A 671 5.11 15.94 -6.74
N VAL A 672 4.35 14.86 -6.78
CA VAL A 672 2.95 14.84 -6.33
C VAL A 672 2.93 14.22 -4.95
N CYS A 673 2.53 15.02 -3.96
CA CYS A 673 2.35 14.58 -2.59
C CYS A 673 0.86 14.50 -2.27
N GLY A 674 0.35 13.29 -2.13
CA GLY A 674 -1.01 13.04 -1.68
C GLY A 674 -1.09 13.04 -0.17
N VAL A 675 -2.01 13.82 0.38
CA VAL A 675 -2.26 13.93 1.81
C VAL A 675 -3.70 13.53 2.09
N PHE A 676 -3.90 12.56 2.98
CA PHE A 676 -5.21 11.95 3.21
C PHE A 676 -5.52 11.87 4.70
N ASN A 677 -6.71 12.34 5.08
CA ASN A 677 -7.25 12.09 6.40
C ASN A 677 -8.11 10.82 6.38
N LEU A 678 -7.56 9.75 6.95
CA LEU A 678 -8.18 8.44 7.03
C LEU A 678 -8.87 8.17 8.38
N GLY A 679 -8.81 9.14 9.30
CA GLY A 679 -9.47 9.10 10.60
C GLY A 679 -10.91 9.60 10.56
N ASP A 680 -11.53 9.67 11.73
CA ASP A 680 -12.93 10.05 11.96
C ASP A 680 -13.12 11.53 12.36
N LYS A 681 -12.03 12.29 12.46
CA LYS A 681 -12.00 13.69 12.93
C LYS A 681 -11.17 14.54 11.99
N SER A 682 -11.37 15.86 12.03
CA SER A 682 -10.50 16.79 11.31
C SER A 682 -9.08 16.76 11.90
N VAL A 683 -8.07 16.76 11.04
CA VAL A 683 -6.66 16.71 11.43
C VAL A 683 -5.91 17.85 10.75
N GLY A 684 -5.19 18.63 11.56
CA GLY A 684 -4.20 19.60 11.12
C GLY A 684 -2.80 19.06 11.37
N GLU A 685 -1.94 19.10 10.36
CA GLU A 685 -0.58 18.58 10.44
C GLU A 685 0.40 19.45 9.64
N ILE A 686 1.63 19.54 10.12
CA ILE A 686 2.74 20.13 9.36
C ILE A 686 3.50 18.98 8.70
N ILE A 687 3.70 19.07 7.40
CA ILE A 687 4.32 18.05 6.58
C ILE A 687 5.60 18.62 5.98
N ALA A 688 6.70 17.88 6.14
CA ALA A 688 7.97 18.19 5.51
C ALA A 688 7.91 17.87 4.00
N VAL A 689 8.42 18.80 3.20
CA VAL A 689 8.58 18.61 1.75
C VAL A 689 9.97 18.05 1.43
N PRO A 690 10.11 17.35 0.29
CA PRO A 690 11.43 16.95 -0.18
C PRO A 690 12.34 18.17 -0.39
N VAL A 691 13.62 18.02 -0.05
CA VAL A 691 14.61 19.10 -0.16
C VAL A 691 14.69 19.68 -1.57
N GLN A 692 14.56 18.85 -2.61
CA GLN A 692 14.54 19.29 -4.01
C GLN A 692 13.35 20.19 -4.40
N CYS A 693 12.35 20.33 -3.53
CA CYS A 693 11.20 21.21 -3.72
C CYS A 693 11.31 22.51 -2.92
N MET A 694 12.36 22.70 -2.11
CA MET A 694 12.58 23.96 -1.38
C MET A 694 12.75 25.13 -2.35
N GLY A 695 12.08 26.25 -2.08
CA GLY A 695 12.06 27.41 -2.96
C GLY A 695 11.23 27.24 -4.25
N GLN A 696 10.67 26.05 -4.49
CA GLN A 696 9.90 25.75 -5.70
C GLN A 696 8.41 26.06 -5.52
N LYS A 697 7.70 26.19 -6.64
CA LYS A 697 6.25 26.39 -6.62
C LYS A 697 5.55 25.11 -6.17
N VAL A 698 4.47 25.31 -5.42
CA VAL A 698 3.55 24.26 -5.03
C VAL A 698 2.12 24.72 -5.25
N SER A 699 1.29 23.79 -5.72
CA SER A 699 -0.13 24.02 -5.92
C SER A 699 -0.95 22.92 -5.26
N SER A 700 -2.07 23.29 -4.66
CA SER A 700 -3.09 22.33 -4.22
C SER A 700 -4.08 22.09 -5.34
N TYR A 701 -4.25 20.82 -5.69
CA TYR A 701 -5.27 20.43 -6.64
C TYR A 701 -6.67 20.73 -6.13
N ARG A 702 -6.94 20.43 -4.85
CA ARG A 702 -8.30 20.56 -4.30
C ARG A 702 -8.76 21.99 -4.15
N SER A 703 -7.86 22.91 -3.80
CA SER A 703 -8.20 24.32 -3.55
C SER A 703 -7.82 25.26 -4.69
N GLY A 704 -6.97 24.83 -5.62
CA GLY A 704 -6.37 25.67 -6.65
C GLY A 704 -5.38 26.70 -6.12
N GLN A 705 -5.10 26.71 -4.80
CA GLN A 705 -4.16 27.65 -4.21
C GLN A 705 -2.74 27.32 -4.65
N MET A 706 -1.98 28.37 -4.96
CA MET A 706 -0.57 28.29 -5.30
C MET A 706 0.25 29.03 -4.25
N GLY A 707 1.45 28.55 -4.01
CA GLY A 707 2.44 29.20 -3.18
C GLY A 707 3.85 28.76 -3.57
N THR A 708 4.81 29.23 -2.80
CA THR A 708 6.21 28.80 -2.89
C THR A 708 6.56 28.09 -1.60
N VAL A 709 7.25 26.96 -1.72
CA VAL A 709 7.78 26.25 -0.57
C VAL A 709 8.85 27.14 0.06
N GLY A 710 8.61 27.52 1.31
CA GLY A 710 9.54 28.32 2.08
C GLY A 710 10.87 27.61 2.36
N GLU A 711 11.87 28.35 2.83
CA GLU A 711 13.18 27.80 3.23
C GLU A 711 13.06 26.73 4.33
N GLY A 712 12.00 26.80 5.15
CA GLY A 712 11.73 25.78 6.17
C GLY A 712 11.31 24.43 5.60
N GLY A 713 10.91 24.36 4.33
CA GLY A 713 10.46 23.11 3.70
C GLY A 713 9.21 22.52 4.34
N MET A 714 8.34 23.33 4.92
CA MET A 714 7.16 22.87 5.67
C MET A 714 5.85 23.38 5.05
N ILE A 715 4.85 22.49 4.98
CA ILE A 715 3.49 22.81 4.58
C ILE A 715 2.52 22.42 5.70
N TYR A 716 1.71 23.36 6.15
CA TYR A 716 0.58 23.10 7.03
C TYR A 716 -0.65 22.71 6.23
N VAL A 717 -1.20 21.54 6.56
CA VAL A 717 -2.38 20.95 5.94
C VAL A 717 -3.44 20.69 7.00
N GLU A 718 -4.67 21.12 6.75
CA GLU A 718 -5.83 20.83 7.59
C GLU A 718 -6.90 20.14 6.73
N LEU A 719 -7.28 18.92 7.11
CA LEU A 719 -8.24 18.10 6.38
C LEU A 719 -9.34 17.63 7.32
N GLU A 720 -10.59 17.80 6.88
CA GLU A 720 -11.75 17.18 7.51
C GLU A 720 -11.74 15.64 7.38
N GLU A 721 -12.69 14.97 8.04
CA GLU A 721 -12.87 13.52 7.91
C GLU A 721 -13.03 13.11 6.44
N ALA A 722 -12.31 12.07 5.99
CA ALA A 722 -12.24 11.64 4.58
C ALA A 722 -11.75 12.74 3.61
N GLY A 723 -11.17 13.82 4.16
CA GLY A 723 -10.55 14.88 3.39
C GLY A 723 -9.23 14.46 2.79
N TRP A 724 -8.90 15.07 1.66
CA TRP A 724 -7.65 14.83 0.94
C TRP A 724 -7.16 16.09 0.23
N ASP A 725 -5.91 16.08 -0.21
CA ASP A 725 -5.39 17.00 -1.22
C ASP A 725 -4.25 16.33 -2.02
N LEU A 726 -4.01 16.84 -3.23
CA LEU A 726 -2.83 16.51 -4.03
C LEU A 726 -2.00 17.78 -4.17
N LEU A 727 -0.87 17.81 -3.46
CA LEU A 727 0.10 18.91 -3.50
C LEU A 727 1.09 18.64 -4.64
N VAL A 728 1.08 19.49 -5.66
CA VAL A 728 1.92 19.36 -6.85
C VAL A 728 3.06 20.36 -6.74
N MET A 729 4.28 19.86 -6.59
CA MET A 729 5.48 20.64 -6.33
C MET A 729 6.46 20.52 -7.50
N GLU A 730 6.89 21.66 -8.05
CA GLU A 730 7.99 21.70 -9.01
C GLU A 730 9.28 21.21 -8.36
N THR A 731 10.15 20.56 -9.13
CA THR A 731 11.53 20.27 -8.69
C THR A 731 12.49 21.20 -9.41
N GLU A 732 13.65 21.47 -8.81
CA GLU A 732 14.76 22.02 -9.58
C GLU A 732 15.00 21.13 -10.81
N GLY A 733 15.12 21.74 -11.99
CA GLY A 733 15.34 21.00 -13.23
C GLY A 733 16.58 20.13 -13.10
N SER A 734 16.39 18.80 -13.12
CA SER A 734 17.47 17.81 -13.09
C SER A 734 18.20 17.75 -14.42
#